data_AF-A0A971D438-F1
#
_entry.id   AF-A0A971D438-F1
#
_cell.length_a   1.000
_cell.length_b   1.000
_cell.length_c   1.000
_cell.angle_alpha   90.00
_cell.angle_beta   90.00
_cell.angle_gamma   90.00
#
_symmetry.space_group_name_H-M   'P 1'
#
loop_
_entity.id
_entity.type
_entity.pdbx_description
1 polymer ?
#
loop_
_entity_poly.entity_id
_entity_poly.type
_entity_poly.pdbx_seq_one_letter_code
_entity_poly.pdbx_strand_id
1 'polypeptide(L)'
;MRAGVFLCECGGNISGVVDMERLAGHARSLDGVVAVSVSQFMCGTEGRALIEQAVEERGLDHVVVASCSPRFQGPTFERIGRELGLGENAVAFANIREGCSFVHRDEPERAQEKARLIVAGAVARARHMSDLPRRRTFLHRAALVVGGGIAGMTAAEELAGSGIDVHLVERQPSLGGYMARLAKTFPTEDCAMCSLAPRLTSTALEGRVHIHTLTEVEEIAGPPGEFRVRLRHKPRYVTEACVGCGECAEVCPVTVPSEYDFGVTGRTAVHRQFANAVPSTFAVDRRGSSPCRTACAVSTSAQGYVALVAAGRFDEAYRVAAEPNPFPSVCGRICTHLCESACTRGEVDEPVAIAALKRFVADTVGPTQEIRPAPRIHAERVAVVGAGPAGLTCARDLAALGYGVTVFEAQSVPGGMLRLGIPSYRLPHDVLQREIDQILALGVELRLEARAGRDFTVDGLLGDDGYAAVYLATGLQRSAPVELPGAELEGVRHAVELLREINLDGTPDAGEKAVVIGGGDVALDAARSLIRLQIGAGREPDVTLVYRRSEVEMPANAAELQEARDEGLKVELLVQPVAVVGEEGHVTGLRLLRCELGEPDDSGRREPLPVDGSDFMLAADAVVLAVGQALVEDFLEGCTGVEVEHGQIRIDRETLMTTRPGVFAGGDAAATGYYTAIEAVAAGRRGAAAIHNHLRGERLLPVWAADGEAARPSAAELAAVEGGQRTPMAVAEPESRRATWDEVNLGYTADQAMAEAARCLDCAVCSDCGSCARVCPSAAIDWDQTETVEDITVGAVILATGHKEFDAARKLPLGFGRFANVLTQSQVARLLSAAGPTEGELLRPSDGRPPRRVLMLQCVGSRDCTGSGNEHCSAICCLFATLHASLIKEHDPGVEVTVGYTDLRAPGKAHEEYYRRVQEKGVRYVRGRVGEIQEEADGSLTVRLENTMTGAKSEERYDLVVLSAGLEASDGTREIAGVAGVQTGAAGFIREFHPKLRPVDTQRAGMFVAGTAQGPKSIPDSIAQAKAAAARAMSMLSTGFAMTPAQVASSDLELCVACGVCETACPQGAVRLTAGAGAHSVVDPSICRGCGICAAECPTGAMQLGGFSDAELIAEATAS
;
A
#
# COMPACT_ATOMS: atom_id res chain seq x y z
N MET A 1 39.02 11.22 48.17
CA MET A 1 39.20 9.99 47.37
C MET A 1 40.40 9.20 47.89
N ARG A 2 40.17 7.94 48.21
CA ARG A 2 41.12 6.87 48.44
C ARG A 2 40.79 5.76 47.44
N ALA A 3 41.46 5.77 46.28
CA ALA A 3 41.17 4.84 45.20
C ALA A 3 42.06 3.59 45.23
N GLY A 4 41.49 2.44 44.89
CA GLY A 4 42.24 1.25 44.51
C GLY A 4 42.26 1.08 42.98
N VAL A 5 43.43 0.87 42.38
CA VAL A 5 43.58 0.60 40.95
C VAL A 5 43.83 -0.89 40.72
N PHE A 6 42.91 -1.55 40.03
CA PHE A 6 42.93 -2.99 39.80
C PHE A 6 43.18 -3.28 38.32
N LEU A 7 44.36 -3.80 38.03
CA LEU A 7 44.85 -4.05 36.69
C LEU A 7 44.65 -5.52 36.29
N CYS A 8 44.00 -5.76 35.16
CA CYS A 8 43.72 -7.12 34.67
C CYS A 8 44.71 -7.51 33.57
N GLU A 9 45.29 -8.71 33.66
CA GLU A 9 46.10 -9.28 32.57
C GLU A 9 45.25 -9.92 31.47
N CYS A 10 44.04 -10.35 31.84
CA CYS A 10 43.05 -11.01 31.01
C CYS A 10 43.61 -12.26 30.29
N GLY A 11 44.42 -13.06 30.99
CA GLY A 11 45.01 -14.29 30.45
C GLY A 11 45.90 -14.07 29.22
N GLY A 12 46.64 -12.96 29.18
CA GLY A 12 47.52 -12.59 28.06
C GLY A 12 46.88 -11.67 27.02
N ASN A 13 45.56 -11.44 27.07
CA ASN A 13 44.89 -10.52 26.13
C ASN A 13 45.29 -9.05 26.34
N ILE A 14 45.67 -8.67 27.56
CA ILE A 14 46.20 -7.35 27.89
C ILE A 14 47.70 -7.45 28.12
N SER A 15 48.13 -8.34 29.02
CA SER A 15 49.54 -8.47 29.41
C SER A 15 50.49 -8.96 28.30
N GLY A 16 49.94 -9.54 27.21
CA GLY A 16 50.75 -9.90 26.04
C GLY A 16 51.18 -8.70 25.18
N VAL A 17 50.61 -7.50 25.42
CA VAL A 17 50.91 -6.27 24.68
C VAL A 17 51.32 -5.13 25.62
N VAL A 18 50.69 -5.06 26.80
CA VAL A 18 50.93 -4.03 27.81
C VAL A 18 51.71 -4.64 28.98
N ASP A 19 52.85 -4.04 29.33
CA ASP A 19 53.60 -4.37 30.53
C ASP A 19 52.84 -3.91 31.78
N MET A 20 52.29 -4.89 32.50
CA MET A 20 51.44 -4.67 33.64
C MET A 20 52.20 -4.19 34.87
N GLU A 21 53.47 -4.57 35.04
CA GLU A 21 54.30 -4.08 36.15
C GLU A 21 54.69 -2.63 35.94
N ARG A 22 55.05 -2.25 34.71
CA ARG A 22 55.31 -0.85 34.34
C ARG A 22 54.04 0.00 34.53
N LEU A 23 52.87 -0.53 34.15
CA LEU A 23 51.59 0.16 34.35
C LEU A 23 51.20 0.26 35.83
N ALA A 24 51.44 -0.80 36.63
CA ALA A 24 51.23 -0.79 38.07
C ALA A 24 52.12 0.24 38.76
N GLY A 25 53.40 0.34 38.35
CA GLY A 25 54.33 1.37 38.82
C GLY A 25 53.80 2.78 38.58
N HIS A 26 53.26 3.05 37.38
CA HIS A 26 52.62 4.33 37.09
C HIS A 26 51.37 4.56 37.94
N ALA A 27 50.47 3.59 38.03
CA ALA A 27 49.23 3.72 38.81
C ALA A 27 49.50 4.06 40.28
N ARG A 28 50.56 3.49 40.89
CA ARG A 28 50.99 3.81 42.27
C ARG A 28 51.46 5.26 42.45
N SER A 29 51.93 5.90 41.38
CA SER A 29 52.41 7.30 41.42
C SER A 29 51.29 8.34 41.30
N LEU A 30 50.08 7.90 40.95
CA LEU A 30 48.93 8.79 40.74
C LEU A 30 48.34 9.24 42.09
N ASP A 31 48.01 10.52 42.17
CA ASP A 31 47.49 11.14 43.38
C ASP A 31 46.11 10.58 43.77
N GLY A 32 45.94 10.27 45.05
CA GLY A 32 44.74 9.63 45.61
C GLY A 32 44.68 8.10 45.47
N VAL A 33 45.65 7.45 44.81
CA VAL A 33 45.74 5.98 44.73
C VAL A 33 46.44 5.42 45.97
N VAL A 34 45.77 4.53 46.71
CA VAL A 34 46.30 3.95 47.96
C VAL A 34 46.46 2.42 47.91
N ALA A 35 45.96 1.77 46.86
CA ALA A 35 46.14 0.34 46.60
C ALA A 35 46.27 0.09 45.09
N VAL A 36 47.18 -0.80 44.69
CA VAL A 36 47.30 -1.27 43.29
C VAL A 36 47.52 -2.77 43.30
N SER A 37 46.69 -3.49 42.56
CA SER A 37 46.78 -4.94 42.43
C SER A 37 46.72 -5.36 40.97
N VAL A 38 47.51 -6.36 40.62
CA VAL A 38 47.50 -7.00 39.30
C VAL A 38 46.96 -8.42 39.50
N SER A 39 46.04 -8.86 38.65
CA SER A 39 45.55 -10.24 38.66
C SER A 39 45.31 -10.74 37.25
N GLN A 40 45.49 -12.05 37.06
CA GLN A 40 45.28 -12.70 35.78
C GLN A 40 43.86 -12.48 35.24
N PHE A 41 42.86 -12.57 36.13
CA PHE A 41 41.45 -12.37 35.81
C PHE A 41 40.74 -11.56 36.90
N MET A 42 40.74 -10.23 36.75
CA MET A 42 40.14 -9.34 37.75
C MET A 42 38.63 -9.55 37.96
N CYS A 43 37.92 -10.08 36.96
CA CYS A 43 36.49 -10.40 37.08
C CYS A 43 36.22 -11.77 37.76
N GLY A 44 37.27 -12.53 38.08
CA GLY A 44 37.18 -13.82 38.76
C GLY A 44 37.15 -13.67 40.29
N THR A 45 37.09 -14.82 40.98
CA THR A 45 37.01 -14.89 42.44
C THR A 45 38.23 -14.26 43.13
N GLU A 46 39.43 -14.46 42.58
CA GLU A 46 40.67 -13.87 43.09
C GLU A 46 40.65 -12.35 42.97
N GLY A 47 40.26 -11.81 41.81
CA GLY A 47 40.12 -10.37 41.62
C GLY A 47 39.12 -9.73 42.58
N ARG A 48 37.96 -10.38 42.82
CA ARG A 48 37.00 -9.96 43.85
C ARG A 48 37.66 -9.91 45.24
N ALA A 49 38.36 -10.97 45.64
CA ALA A 49 39.00 -11.03 46.95
C ALA A 49 40.06 -9.93 47.13
N LEU A 50 40.82 -9.60 46.07
CA LEU A 50 41.78 -8.48 46.10
C LEU A 50 41.08 -7.13 46.30
N ILE A 51 39.93 -6.92 45.65
CA ILE A 51 39.14 -5.69 45.83
C ILE A 51 38.58 -5.62 47.25
N GLU A 52 37.97 -6.70 47.74
CA GLU A 52 37.40 -6.82 49.08
C GLU A 52 38.46 -6.55 50.17
N GLN A 53 39.60 -7.24 50.08
CA GLN A 53 40.73 -7.03 50.99
C GLN A 53 41.22 -5.58 50.98
N ALA A 54 41.35 -4.96 49.80
CA ALA A 54 41.80 -3.57 49.71
C ALA A 54 40.76 -2.59 50.29
N VAL A 55 39.46 -2.81 50.05
CA VAL A 55 38.40 -1.99 50.63
C VAL A 55 38.44 -2.05 52.15
N GLU A 56 38.57 -3.25 52.73
CA GLU A 56 38.63 -3.46 54.18
C GLU A 56 39.91 -2.93 54.83
N GLU A 57 41.09 -3.31 54.30
CA GLU A 57 42.38 -2.98 54.92
C GLU A 57 42.84 -1.55 54.65
N ARG A 58 42.47 -0.98 53.49
CA ARG A 58 42.93 0.34 53.05
C ARG A 58 41.83 1.39 53.07
N GLY A 59 40.59 1.05 53.42
CA GLY A 59 39.47 1.98 53.49
C GLY A 59 39.26 2.70 52.17
N LEU A 60 39.09 1.95 51.09
CA LEU A 60 38.84 2.51 49.76
C LEU A 60 37.44 3.12 49.71
N ASP A 61 37.33 4.30 49.10
CA ASP A 61 36.04 4.92 48.77
C ASP A 61 35.73 4.84 47.26
N HIS A 62 36.74 4.59 46.41
CA HIS A 62 36.63 4.44 44.96
C HIS A 62 37.44 3.26 44.44
N VAL A 63 36.98 2.67 43.33
CA VAL A 63 37.62 1.54 42.65
C VAL A 63 37.81 1.89 41.19
N VAL A 64 39.04 1.80 40.69
CA VAL A 64 39.37 1.97 39.28
C VAL A 64 39.75 0.61 38.71
N VAL A 65 38.97 0.09 37.77
CA VAL A 65 39.24 -1.20 37.13
C VAL A 65 39.81 -0.98 35.73
N ALA A 66 41.10 -1.27 35.56
CA ALA A 66 41.75 -1.23 34.25
C ALA A 66 41.72 -2.62 33.62
N SER A 67 40.76 -2.85 32.72
CA SER A 67 40.51 -4.17 32.14
C SER A 67 39.85 -4.07 30.76
N CYS A 68 38.82 -4.89 30.55
CA CYS A 68 37.93 -4.86 29.41
C CYS A 68 36.92 -3.70 29.46
N SER A 69 36.15 -3.57 28.39
CA SER A 69 35.08 -2.57 28.28
C SER A 69 34.12 -2.57 29.48
N PRO A 70 33.73 -1.38 30.01
CA PRO A 70 32.68 -1.26 31.03
C PRO A 70 31.33 -1.81 30.54
N ARG A 71 31.09 -1.87 29.22
CA ARG A 71 29.88 -2.52 28.67
C ARG A 71 29.81 -4.02 29.00
N PHE A 72 30.95 -4.67 29.27
CA PHE A 72 31.03 -6.10 29.53
C PHE A 72 30.99 -6.41 31.04
N GLN A 73 31.92 -5.86 31.82
CA GLN A 73 32.05 -6.13 33.26
C GLN A 73 31.66 -4.96 34.17
N GLY A 74 31.22 -3.82 33.61
CA GLY A 74 30.66 -2.67 34.36
C GLY A 74 29.70 -3.09 35.46
N PRO A 75 28.57 -3.72 35.08
CA PRO A 75 27.58 -4.18 36.04
C PRO A 75 28.12 -5.16 37.09
N THR A 76 29.14 -5.95 36.74
CA THR A 76 29.79 -6.89 37.67
C THR A 76 30.55 -6.14 38.76
N PHE A 77 31.42 -5.21 38.38
CA PHE A 77 32.23 -4.47 39.36
C PHE A 77 31.42 -3.41 40.11
N GLU A 78 30.42 -2.79 39.49
CA GLU A 78 29.45 -1.94 40.19
C GLU A 78 28.67 -2.73 41.25
N ARG A 79 28.26 -3.98 40.93
CA ARG A 79 27.65 -4.87 41.93
C ARG A 79 28.63 -5.23 43.04
N ILE A 80 29.89 -5.54 42.73
CA ILE A 80 30.91 -5.81 43.75
C ILE A 80 31.09 -4.58 44.65
N GLY A 81 31.21 -3.39 44.07
CA GLY A 81 31.30 -2.14 44.83
C GLY A 81 30.11 -1.95 45.77
N ARG A 82 28.87 -2.15 45.29
CA ARG A 82 27.66 -2.11 46.13
C ARG A 82 27.67 -3.15 47.25
N GLU A 83 28.05 -4.39 46.96
CA GLU A 83 28.13 -5.47 47.96
C GLU A 83 29.17 -5.15 49.05
N LEU A 84 30.22 -4.41 48.71
CA LEU A 84 31.26 -3.93 49.62
C LEU A 84 30.91 -2.60 50.29
N GLY A 85 29.71 -2.06 50.08
CA GLY A 85 29.24 -0.81 50.70
C GLY A 85 29.82 0.47 50.09
N LEU A 86 30.40 0.42 48.90
CA LEU A 86 30.80 1.61 48.14
C LEU A 86 29.58 2.29 47.50
N GLY A 87 29.71 3.59 47.18
CA GLY A 87 28.67 4.36 46.49
C GLY A 87 28.32 3.80 45.10
N GLU A 88 27.12 4.12 44.60
CA GLU A 88 26.61 3.73 43.28
C GLU A 88 27.48 4.20 42.12
N ASN A 89 28.22 5.30 42.31
CA ASN A 89 29.14 5.86 41.33
C ASN A 89 30.60 5.80 41.80
N ALA A 90 30.95 4.82 42.64
CA ALA A 90 32.31 4.67 43.17
C ALA A 90 33.26 3.89 42.24
N VAL A 91 32.76 3.29 41.16
CA VAL A 91 33.54 2.42 40.27
C VAL A 91 33.82 3.14 38.94
N ALA A 92 35.09 3.43 38.66
CA ALA A 92 35.57 3.94 37.38
C ALA A 92 36.23 2.84 36.55
N PHE A 93 36.12 2.93 35.22
CA PHE A 93 36.67 1.94 34.29
C PHE A 93 37.71 2.54 33.37
N ALA A 94 38.83 1.83 33.23
CA ALA A 94 39.86 2.07 32.24
C ALA A 94 39.85 0.93 31.21
N ASN A 95 39.31 1.17 30.01
CA ASN A 95 39.23 0.17 28.95
C ASN A 95 40.57 0.03 28.21
N ILE A 96 41.45 -0.82 28.76
CA ILE A 96 42.79 -1.08 28.22
C ILE A 96 42.86 -2.36 27.36
N ARG A 97 41.74 -3.05 27.11
CA ARG A 97 41.66 -4.21 26.21
C ARG A 97 41.13 -3.84 24.83
N GLU A 98 39.82 -3.65 24.70
CA GLU A 98 39.20 -3.25 23.42
C GLU A 98 39.64 -1.85 23.00
N GLY A 99 39.84 -0.95 23.99
CA GLY A 99 40.31 0.41 23.75
C GLY A 99 41.82 0.54 23.53
N CYS A 100 42.61 -0.51 23.80
CA CYS A 100 44.07 -0.45 23.72
C CYS A 100 44.70 -1.75 23.19
N SER A 101 44.88 -2.79 24.02
CA SER A 101 45.71 -3.95 23.66
C SER A 101 45.27 -4.67 22.38
N PHE A 102 43.96 -4.78 22.12
CA PHE A 102 43.45 -5.48 20.94
C PHE A 102 43.69 -4.76 19.62
N VAL A 103 43.73 -3.43 19.64
CA VAL A 103 43.88 -2.60 18.44
C VAL A 103 45.34 -2.19 18.18
N HIS A 104 46.24 -2.41 19.16
CA HIS A 104 47.65 -2.02 19.11
C HIS A 104 48.61 -3.20 19.32
N ARG A 105 48.21 -4.42 18.92
CA ARG A 105 49.01 -5.65 19.14
C ARG A 105 50.43 -5.55 18.57
N ASP A 106 50.56 -4.86 17.43
CA ASP A 106 51.85 -4.71 16.73
C ASP A 106 52.61 -3.44 17.16
N GLU A 107 52.06 -2.64 18.08
CA GLU A 107 52.64 -1.37 18.55
C GLU A 107 52.68 -1.29 20.10
N PRO A 108 53.39 -2.20 20.79
CA PRO A 108 53.32 -2.37 22.24
C PRO A 108 53.74 -1.14 23.04
N GLU A 109 54.74 -0.36 22.61
CA GLU A 109 55.10 0.89 23.30
C GLU A 109 54.00 1.97 23.19
N ARG A 110 53.31 2.06 22.04
CA ARG A 110 52.15 2.96 21.90
C ARG A 110 50.97 2.45 22.73
N ALA A 111 50.77 1.14 22.79
CA ALA A 111 49.78 0.53 23.66
C ALA A 111 50.07 0.81 25.14
N GLN A 112 51.35 0.74 25.54
CA GLN A 112 51.78 1.05 26.90
C GLN A 112 51.47 2.49 27.28
N GLU A 113 51.86 3.45 26.44
CA GLU A 113 51.61 4.87 26.70
C GLU A 113 50.12 5.19 26.69
N LYS A 114 49.35 4.58 25.77
CA LYS A 114 47.90 4.74 25.75
C LYS A 114 47.25 4.15 27.00
N ALA A 115 47.66 2.96 27.44
CA ALA A 115 47.14 2.34 28.67
C ALA A 115 47.47 3.20 29.90
N ARG A 116 48.67 3.79 29.94
CA ARG A 116 49.10 4.74 30.96
C ARG A 116 48.14 5.93 31.06
N LEU A 117 47.88 6.60 29.93
CA LEU A 117 46.98 7.75 29.85
C LEU A 117 45.52 7.39 30.20
N ILE A 118 45.01 6.24 29.73
CA ILE A 118 43.63 5.80 30.05
C ILE A 118 43.48 5.56 31.56
N VAL A 119 44.46 4.92 32.21
CA VAL A 119 44.42 4.69 33.66
C VAL A 119 44.53 6.02 34.42
N ALA A 120 45.42 6.92 33.99
CA ALA A 120 45.54 8.25 34.59
C ALA A 120 44.22 9.04 34.50
N GLY A 121 43.58 9.06 33.33
CA GLY A 121 42.27 9.69 33.11
C GLY A 121 41.16 9.09 33.98
N ALA A 122 41.08 7.76 34.07
CA ALA A 122 40.08 7.10 34.90
C ALA A 122 40.26 7.39 36.40
N VAL A 123 41.51 7.45 36.88
CA VAL A 123 41.83 7.84 38.26
C VAL A 123 41.50 9.31 38.49
N ALA A 124 41.84 10.20 37.55
CA ALA A 124 41.53 11.62 37.64
C ALA A 124 40.02 11.86 37.71
N ARG A 125 39.24 11.16 36.88
CA ARG A 125 37.77 11.21 36.92
C ARG A 125 37.21 10.76 38.27
N ALA A 126 37.70 9.63 38.78
CA ALA A 126 37.24 9.08 40.06
C ALA A 126 37.35 10.07 41.23
N ARG A 127 38.25 11.07 41.16
CA ARG A 127 38.40 12.10 42.20
C ARG A 127 37.22 13.05 42.28
N HIS A 128 36.51 13.23 41.16
CA HIS A 128 35.38 14.13 41.02
C HIS A 128 34.05 13.37 40.99
N MET A 129 34.06 12.03 40.97
CA MET A 129 32.87 11.21 41.02
C MET A 129 32.20 11.35 42.39
N SER A 130 30.97 11.84 42.41
CA SER A 130 30.10 11.86 43.58
C SER A 130 29.11 10.70 43.53
N ASP A 131 28.63 10.25 44.68
CA ASP A 131 27.63 9.18 44.77
C ASP A 131 26.30 9.58 44.10
N LEU A 132 25.57 8.59 43.57
CA LEU A 132 24.30 8.79 42.87
C LEU A 132 23.14 8.27 43.73
N PRO A 133 22.07 9.06 43.93
CA PRO A 133 20.88 8.57 44.62
C PRO A 133 20.21 7.47 43.79
N ARG A 134 19.62 6.48 44.45
CA ARG A 134 18.87 5.43 43.75
C ARG A 134 17.43 5.86 43.54
N ARG A 135 16.90 5.57 42.35
CA ARG A 135 15.50 5.79 42.01
C ARG A 135 14.77 4.46 41.90
N ARG A 136 13.55 4.42 42.45
CA ARG A 136 12.60 3.32 42.28
C ARG A 136 11.73 3.57 41.05
N THR A 137 11.73 2.62 40.12
CA THR A 137 10.86 2.62 38.93
C THR A 137 9.93 1.43 39.01
N PHE A 138 8.61 1.65 38.98
CA PHE A 138 7.64 0.56 38.96
C PHE A 138 7.67 -0.14 37.61
N LEU A 139 7.51 -1.47 37.61
CA LEU A 139 7.54 -2.28 36.41
C LEU A 139 6.12 -2.75 36.07
N HIS A 140 5.62 -2.40 34.90
CA HIS A 140 4.35 -2.91 34.38
C HIS A 140 4.47 -4.41 34.12
N ARG A 141 3.61 -5.23 34.74
CA ARG A 141 3.59 -6.70 34.53
C ARG A 141 2.88 -7.10 33.23
N ALA A 142 3.26 -6.44 32.14
CA ALA A 142 2.83 -6.75 30.79
C ALA A 142 4.05 -6.78 29.85
N ALA A 143 3.96 -7.50 28.74
CA ALA A 143 5.02 -7.59 27.75
C ALA A 143 4.47 -7.46 26.33
N LEU A 144 5.24 -6.85 25.43
CA LEU A 144 5.00 -6.87 24.00
C LEU A 144 5.85 -7.95 23.35
N VAL A 145 5.25 -8.79 22.51
CA VAL A 145 5.97 -9.73 21.64
C VAL A 145 5.65 -9.36 20.19
N VAL A 146 6.69 -9.06 19.39
CA VAL A 146 6.54 -8.66 17.99
C VAL A 146 6.93 -9.81 17.07
N GLY A 147 5.95 -10.39 16.39
CA GLY A 147 6.07 -11.51 15.47
C GLY A 147 5.41 -12.79 16.00
N GLY A 148 4.36 -13.27 15.33
CA GLY A 148 3.53 -14.42 15.67
C GLY A 148 4.06 -15.77 15.18
N GLY A 149 5.35 -15.89 14.92
CA GLY A 149 6.00 -17.16 14.57
C GLY A 149 6.23 -18.07 15.79
N ILE A 150 6.84 -19.24 15.57
CA ILE A 150 7.12 -20.22 16.64
C ILE A 150 7.87 -19.61 17.83
N ALA A 151 8.81 -18.69 17.59
CA ALA A 151 9.57 -18.03 18.65
C ALA A 151 8.71 -17.05 19.46
N GLY A 152 7.90 -16.22 18.79
CA GLY A 152 7.04 -15.26 19.47
C GLY A 152 5.92 -15.93 20.25
N MET A 153 5.24 -16.92 19.66
CA MET A 153 4.23 -17.71 20.38
C MET A 153 4.82 -18.41 21.60
N THR A 154 6.01 -19.03 21.47
CA THR A 154 6.69 -19.65 22.61
C THR A 154 6.99 -18.61 23.70
N ALA A 155 7.49 -17.43 23.34
CA ALA A 155 7.80 -16.38 24.31
C ALA A 155 6.52 -15.87 25.01
N ALA A 156 5.43 -15.71 24.26
CA ALA A 156 4.13 -15.30 24.79
C ALA A 156 3.55 -16.33 25.77
N GLU A 157 3.55 -17.61 25.40
CA GLU A 157 3.08 -18.71 26.26
C GLU A 157 3.87 -18.80 27.58
N GLU A 158 5.20 -18.67 27.54
CA GLU A 158 6.05 -18.74 28.73
C GLU A 158 5.85 -17.54 29.68
N LEU A 159 5.65 -16.34 29.11
CA LEU A 159 5.32 -15.14 29.88
C LEU A 159 3.93 -15.23 30.51
N ALA A 160 2.92 -15.61 29.72
CA ALA A 160 1.55 -15.79 30.15
C ALA A 160 1.42 -16.86 31.24
N GLY A 161 2.10 -18.00 31.07
CA GLY A 161 2.17 -19.08 32.06
C GLY A 161 2.80 -18.65 33.39
N SER A 162 3.53 -17.54 33.41
CA SER A 162 4.11 -16.93 34.62
C SER A 162 3.30 -15.75 35.17
N GLY A 163 2.10 -15.53 34.64
CA GLY A 163 1.16 -14.51 35.09
C GLY A 163 1.50 -13.09 34.64
N ILE A 164 2.16 -12.95 33.48
CA ILE A 164 2.43 -11.66 32.82
C ILE A 164 1.49 -11.54 31.63
N ASP A 165 0.80 -10.40 31.49
CA ASP A 165 -0.08 -10.17 30.35
C ASP A 165 0.76 -9.87 29.08
N VAL A 166 0.34 -10.38 27.92
CA VAL A 166 1.13 -10.31 26.68
C VAL A 166 0.31 -9.71 25.56
N HIS A 167 0.86 -8.70 24.88
CA HIS A 167 0.38 -8.25 23.59
C HIS A 167 1.24 -8.91 22.51
N LEU A 168 0.67 -9.86 21.75
CA LEU A 168 1.33 -10.56 20.65
C LEU A 168 0.93 -9.90 19.34
N VAL A 169 1.84 -9.14 18.74
CA VAL A 169 1.61 -8.39 17.50
C VAL A 169 2.12 -9.19 16.30
N GLU A 170 1.26 -9.37 15.30
CA GLU A 170 1.55 -10.05 14.03
C GLU A 170 1.05 -9.19 12.87
N ARG A 171 1.95 -8.94 11.91
CA ARG A 171 1.66 -8.13 10.72
C ARG A 171 0.74 -8.86 9.75
N GLN A 172 0.85 -10.19 9.67
CA GLN A 172 0.04 -11.02 8.79
C GLN A 172 -1.38 -11.26 9.36
N PRO A 173 -2.33 -11.72 8.52
CA PRO A 173 -3.68 -12.04 8.99
C PRO A 173 -3.76 -13.19 9.99
N SER A 174 -2.67 -13.96 10.17
CA SER A 174 -2.61 -15.13 11.04
C SER A 174 -1.22 -15.30 11.67
N LEU A 175 -1.20 -15.92 12.85
CA LEU A 175 -0.02 -16.50 13.48
C LEU A 175 0.53 -17.70 12.69
N GLY A 176 1.72 -18.18 13.08
CA GLY A 176 2.34 -19.42 12.59
C GLY A 176 3.72 -19.19 11.95
N GLY A 177 3.90 -18.03 11.32
CA GLY A 177 5.15 -17.63 10.68
C GLY A 177 5.67 -18.64 9.65
N TYR A 178 6.99 -18.71 9.48
CA TYR A 178 7.62 -19.58 8.47
C TYR A 178 7.35 -21.07 8.69
N MET A 179 7.22 -21.51 9.94
CA MET A 179 7.03 -22.93 10.28
C MET A 179 5.71 -23.49 9.71
N ALA A 180 4.67 -22.66 9.61
CA ALA A 180 3.39 -23.07 9.01
C ALA A 180 3.55 -23.50 7.54
N ARG A 181 4.51 -22.92 6.83
CA ARG A 181 4.77 -23.18 5.40
C ARG A 181 5.52 -24.49 5.16
N LEU A 182 6.04 -25.14 6.19
CA LEU A 182 6.85 -26.36 6.05
C LEU A 182 5.95 -27.60 5.97
N ALA A 183 6.35 -28.59 5.16
CA ALA A 183 5.70 -29.90 5.17
C ALA A 183 6.06 -30.70 6.43
N LYS A 184 7.37 -30.85 6.67
CA LYS A 184 7.96 -31.61 7.78
C LYS A 184 9.14 -30.85 8.38
N THR A 185 9.63 -31.33 9.52
CA THR A 185 10.80 -30.75 10.22
C THR A 185 11.92 -31.77 10.38
N PHE A 186 13.16 -31.38 10.08
CA PHE A 186 14.34 -32.20 10.36
C PHE A 186 14.72 -32.14 11.87
N PRO A 187 15.44 -33.14 12.40
CA PRO A 187 15.85 -34.41 11.77
C PRO A 187 14.83 -35.55 11.90
N THR A 188 13.71 -35.30 12.60
CA THR A 188 12.72 -36.34 12.93
C THR A 188 11.77 -36.65 11.78
N GLU A 189 11.63 -35.71 10.83
CA GLU A 189 10.65 -35.75 9.73
C GLU A 189 9.19 -35.72 10.21
N ASP A 190 8.96 -35.19 11.41
CA ASP A 190 7.61 -34.94 11.91
C ASP A 190 6.90 -33.90 11.05
N CYS A 191 5.58 -34.03 10.92
CA CYS A 191 4.75 -33.02 10.29
C CYS A 191 4.88 -31.69 11.06
N ALA A 192 5.22 -30.62 10.33
CA ALA A 192 5.43 -29.30 10.95
C ALA A 192 4.13 -28.79 11.56
N MET A 193 3.00 -28.94 10.86
CA MET A 193 1.68 -28.54 11.33
C MET A 193 1.21 -29.34 12.54
N CYS A 194 1.54 -30.64 12.65
CA CYS A 194 1.20 -31.42 13.85
C CYS A 194 1.88 -30.88 15.10
N SER A 195 3.07 -30.29 14.96
CA SER A 195 3.80 -29.66 16.07
C SER A 195 3.37 -28.21 16.32
N LEU A 196 2.91 -27.51 15.28
CA LEU A 196 2.55 -26.09 15.35
C LEU A 196 1.08 -25.86 15.75
N ALA A 197 0.14 -26.64 15.22
CA ALA A 197 -1.29 -26.46 15.45
C ALA A 197 -1.72 -26.50 16.92
N PRO A 198 -1.17 -27.39 17.78
CA PRO A 198 -1.45 -27.35 19.21
C PRO A 198 -1.04 -26.02 19.85
N ARG A 199 0.08 -25.43 19.42
CA ARG A 199 0.57 -24.13 19.91
C ARG A 199 -0.26 -22.96 19.43
N LEU A 200 -0.65 -22.97 18.15
CA LEU A 200 -1.58 -21.97 17.60
C LEU A 200 -2.87 -21.93 18.43
N THR A 201 -3.40 -23.12 18.76
CA THR A 201 -4.63 -23.24 19.55
C THR A 201 -4.41 -22.84 21.01
N SER A 202 -3.34 -23.29 21.67
CA SER A 202 -3.07 -22.91 23.07
C SER A 202 -2.81 -21.43 23.23
N THR A 203 -2.06 -20.81 22.31
CA THR A 203 -1.82 -19.37 22.30
C THR A 203 -3.13 -18.59 22.13
N ALA A 204 -4.05 -19.06 21.26
CA ALA A 204 -5.35 -18.40 21.05
C ALA A 204 -6.30 -18.52 22.24
N LEU A 205 -6.23 -19.62 22.99
CA LEU A 205 -7.09 -19.88 24.14
C LEU A 205 -6.51 -19.34 25.46
N GLU A 206 -5.26 -18.87 25.45
CA GLU A 206 -4.61 -18.31 26.64
C GLU A 206 -5.16 -16.91 26.93
N GLY A 207 -5.92 -16.77 28.03
CA GLY A 207 -6.62 -15.54 28.37
C GLY A 207 -5.73 -14.34 28.69
N ARG A 208 -4.41 -14.55 28.85
CA ARG A 208 -3.41 -13.48 29.05
C ARG A 208 -2.67 -13.07 27.78
N VAL A 209 -2.89 -13.76 26.66
CA VAL A 209 -2.28 -13.41 25.36
C VAL A 209 -3.31 -12.67 24.51
N HIS A 210 -3.11 -11.37 24.37
CA HIS A 210 -3.89 -10.51 23.48
C HIS A 210 -3.26 -10.54 22.08
N ILE A 211 -3.91 -11.20 21.12
CA ILE A 211 -3.41 -11.37 19.76
C ILE A 211 -3.87 -10.20 18.89
N HIS A 212 -2.90 -9.49 18.31
CA HIS A 212 -3.11 -8.36 17.40
C HIS A 212 -2.60 -8.75 16.02
N THR A 213 -3.49 -9.26 15.16
CA THR A 213 -3.15 -9.59 13.74
C THR A 213 -3.41 -8.40 12.83
N LEU A 214 -2.81 -8.38 11.64
CA LEU A 214 -2.85 -7.20 10.75
C LEU A 214 -2.38 -5.92 11.47
N THR A 215 -1.48 -6.07 12.44
CA THR A 215 -1.06 -4.99 13.34
C THR A 215 0.44 -4.78 13.24
N GLU A 216 0.87 -3.51 13.21
CA GLU A 216 2.27 -3.11 13.21
C GLU A 216 2.55 -2.18 14.40
N VAL A 217 3.80 -2.19 14.87
CA VAL A 217 4.24 -1.29 15.95
C VAL A 217 4.81 -0.02 15.32
N GLU A 218 4.18 1.11 15.58
CA GLU A 218 4.56 2.42 15.02
C GLU A 218 5.60 3.13 15.90
N GLU A 219 5.44 3.05 17.23
CA GLU A 219 6.30 3.76 18.19
C GLU A 219 6.59 2.91 19.43
N ILE A 220 7.82 2.97 19.97
CA ILE A 220 8.17 2.44 21.30
C ILE A 220 8.98 3.48 22.10
N ALA A 221 8.28 4.24 22.94
CA ALA A 221 8.84 5.24 23.82
C ALA A 221 8.96 4.72 25.27
N GLY A 222 9.71 5.44 26.11
CA GLY A 222 9.79 5.15 27.55
C GLY A 222 10.94 4.23 27.98
N PRO A 223 11.11 4.06 29.30
CA PRO A 223 12.19 3.29 29.90
C PRO A 223 11.85 1.80 30.02
N PRO A 224 12.87 0.94 30.29
CA PRO A 224 12.63 -0.44 30.70
C PRO A 224 11.64 -0.48 31.88
N GLY A 225 10.58 -1.28 31.76
CA GLY A 225 9.53 -1.38 32.76
C GLY A 225 8.28 -0.54 32.50
N GLU A 226 8.34 0.47 31.63
CA GLU A 226 7.22 1.38 31.32
C GLU A 226 7.29 1.86 29.85
N PHE A 227 7.41 0.92 28.92
CA PHE A 227 7.39 1.23 27.50
C PHE A 227 5.97 1.61 27.07
N ARG A 228 5.82 2.79 26.49
CA ARG A 228 4.60 3.22 25.80
C ARG A 228 4.72 2.83 24.33
N VAL A 229 3.75 2.06 23.85
CA VAL A 229 3.79 1.47 22.53
C VAL A 229 2.54 1.89 21.77
N ARG A 230 2.72 2.41 20.56
CA ARG A 230 1.63 2.70 19.64
C ARG A 230 1.49 1.56 18.64
N LEU A 231 0.32 0.93 18.60
CA LEU A 231 -0.06 -0.12 17.67
C LEU A 231 -0.97 0.45 16.58
N ARG A 232 -0.69 0.06 15.34
CA ARG A 232 -1.45 0.45 14.15
C ARG A 232 -2.12 -0.77 13.56
N HIS A 233 -3.45 -0.79 13.60
CA HIS A 233 -4.31 -1.91 13.21
C HIS A 233 -4.85 -1.69 11.80
N LYS A 234 -4.40 -2.49 10.83
CA LYS A 234 -4.91 -2.44 9.46
C LYS A 234 -6.29 -3.10 9.39
N PRO A 235 -7.20 -2.58 8.56
CA PRO A 235 -8.53 -3.16 8.41
C PRO A 235 -8.44 -4.59 7.85
N ARG A 236 -9.20 -5.49 8.47
CA ARG A 236 -9.36 -6.87 7.98
C ARG A 236 -10.41 -6.94 6.88
N TYR A 237 -11.33 -5.97 6.86
CA TYR A 237 -12.58 -5.93 6.09
C TYR A 237 -13.50 -7.12 6.33
N VAL A 238 -13.25 -7.85 7.42
CA VAL A 238 -14.03 -8.99 7.88
C VAL A 238 -14.16 -8.87 9.39
N THR A 239 -15.39 -8.91 9.87
CA THR A 239 -15.71 -8.80 11.30
C THR A 239 -15.56 -10.14 12.02
N GLU A 240 -15.67 -10.11 13.35
CA GLU A 240 -15.65 -11.32 14.19
C GLU A 240 -16.83 -12.27 13.93
N ALA A 241 -17.86 -11.84 13.19
CA ALA A 241 -18.97 -12.70 12.76
C ALA A 241 -18.56 -13.76 11.72
N CYS A 242 -17.32 -13.73 11.23
CA CYS A 242 -16.81 -14.69 10.27
C CYS A 242 -16.76 -16.11 10.87
N VAL A 243 -17.44 -17.05 10.21
CA VAL A 243 -17.44 -18.48 10.58
C VAL A 243 -16.36 -19.29 9.86
N GLY A 244 -15.58 -18.67 8.97
CA GLY A 244 -14.48 -19.32 8.26
C GLY A 244 -14.88 -20.38 7.21
N CYS A 245 -16.07 -20.28 6.61
CA CYS A 245 -16.59 -21.30 5.67
C CYS A 245 -15.87 -21.38 4.32
N GLY A 246 -15.33 -20.26 3.81
CA GLY A 246 -14.58 -20.21 2.54
C GLY A 246 -15.36 -19.83 1.30
N GLU A 247 -16.70 -19.78 1.34
CA GLU A 247 -17.56 -19.43 0.19
C GLU A 247 -17.17 -18.10 -0.48
N CYS A 248 -16.74 -17.12 0.32
CA CYS A 248 -16.27 -15.83 -0.18
C CYS A 248 -15.04 -15.91 -1.09
N ALA A 249 -14.11 -16.84 -0.82
CA ALA A 249 -12.92 -17.04 -1.63
C ALA A 249 -13.26 -17.77 -2.93
N GLU A 250 -14.15 -18.76 -2.89
CA GLU A 250 -14.58 -19.52 -4.09
C GLU A 250 -15.19 -18.62 -5.17
N VAL A 251 -15.88 -17.54 -4.78
CA VAL A 251 -16.50 -16.59 -5.72
C VAL A 251 -15.64 -15.37 -6.05
N CYS A 252 -14.41 -15.28 -5.54
CA CYS A 252 -13.54 -14.15 -5.83
C CYS A 252 -12.99 -14.25 -7.27
N PRO A 253 -13.22 -13.26 -8.15
CA PRO A 253 -12.73 -13.32 -9.53
C PRO A 253 -11.26 -12.97 -9.68
N VAL A 254 -10.62 -12.41 -8.64
CA VAL A 254 -9.22 -11.99 -8.66
C VAL A 254 -8.32 -13.11 -8.14
N THR A 255 -7.22 -13.36 -8.85
CA THR A 255 -6.14 -14.26 -8.43
C THR A 255 -4.82 -13.50 -8.40
N VAL A 256 -4.12 -13.54 -7.27
CA VAL A 256 -2.78 -12.96 -7.08
C VAL A 256 -1.80 -14.02 -6.58
N PRO A 257 -0.48 -13.89 -6.78
CA PRO A 257 0.49 -14.87 -6.28
C PRO A 257 0.36 -15.10 -4.76
N SER A 258 0.31 -16.35 -4.34
CA SER A 258 0.23 -16.74 -2.91
C SER A 258 1.58 -16.55 -2.24
N GLU A 259 1.66 -15.64 -1.27
CA GLU A 259 2.87 -15.43 -0.46
C GLU A 259 3.13 -16.61 0.50
N TYR A 260 2.07 -17.35 0.87
CA TYR A 260 2.18 -18.57 1.66
C TYR A 260 2.83 -19.70 0.85
N ASP A 261 2.51 -19.78 -0.45
CA ASP A 261 3.04 -20.79 -1.37
C ASP A 261 4.26 -20.32 -2.18
N PHE A 262 4.88 -19.19 -1.79
CA PHE A 262 6.05 -18.61 -2.46
C PHE A 262 5.86 -18.39 -3.97
N GLY A 263 4.66 -17.94 -4.35
CA GLY A 263 4.28 -17.60 -5.72
C GLY A 263 4.12 -18.80 -6.67
N VAL A 264 4.20 -20.04 -6.17
CA VAL A 264 4.02 -21.26 -7.00
C VAL A 264 2.57 -21.39 -7.47
N THR A 265 1.62 -20.90 -6.67
CA THR A 265 0.20 -20.84 -6.99
C THR A 265 -0.38 -19.47 -6.69
N GLY A 266 -1.57 -19.21 -7.19
CA GLY A 266 -2.36 -18.04 -6.83
C GLY A 266 -3.21 -18.25 -5.57
N ARG A 267 -3.60 -17.14 -4.95
CA ARG A 267 -4.66 -17.01 -3.96
C ARG A 267 -5.64 -15.93 -4.39
N THR A 268 -6.80 -15.90 -3.76
CA THR A 268 -7.80 -14.85 -3.98
C THR A 268 -7.54 -13.60 -3.11
N ALA A 269 -8.20 -12.48 -3.45
CA ALA A 269 -8.10 -11.25 -2.66
C ALA A 269 -8.68 -11.44 -1.24
N VAL A 270 -9.89 -11.99 -1.14
CA VAL A 270 -10.43 -12.49 0.13
C VAL A 270 -9.89 -13.89 0.38
N HIS A 271 -9.13 -14.07 1.45
CA HIS A 271 -8.43 -15.33 1.69
C HIS A 271 -8.25 -15.60 3.19
N ARG A 272 -7.97 -16.87 3.49
CA ARG A 272 -7.42 -17.32 4.77
C ARG A 272 -6.04 -17.88 4.47
N GLN A 273 -5.02 -17.44 5.20
CA GLN A 273 -3.63 -17.71 4.86
C GLN A 273 -3.29 -19.20 4.74
N PHE A 274 -3.87 -20.04 5.60
CA PHE A 274 -3.80 -21.50 5.55
C PHE A 274 -4.95 -22.13 6.35
N ALA A 275 -5.18 -23.43 6.19
CA ALA A 275 -6.35 -24.11 6.76
C ALA A 275 -6.46 -24.01 8.29
N ASN A 276 -5.35 -24.05 9.01
CA ASN A 276 -5.27 -23.96 10.47
C ASN A 276 -4.91 -22.56 10.98
N ALA A 277 -5.14 -21.52 10.18
CA ALA A 277 -4.83 -20.14 10.55
C ALA A 277 -5.49 -19.74 11.88
N VAL A 278 -4.76 -18.94 12.66
CA VAL A 278 -5.23 -18.36 13.92
C VAL A 278 -5.00 -16.86 13.88
N PRO A 279 -6.05 -16.03 13.97
CA PRO A 279 -7.46 -16.41 14.11
C PRO A 279 -7.99 -17.16 12.88
N SER A 280 -8.96 -18.05 13.07
CA SER A 280 -9.59 -18.83 11.99
C SER A 280 -10.63 -17.99 11.22
N THR A 281 -10.22 -16.81 10.75
CA THR A 281 -11.05 -15.85 10.02
C THR A 281 -10.41 -15.53 8.67
N PHE A 282 -11.22 -15.03 7.74
CA PHE A 282 -10.73 -14.51 6.46
C PHE A 282 -10.26 -13.06 6.63
N ALA A 283 -9.54 -12.56 5.63
CA ALA A 283 -9.22 -11.14 5.46
C ALA A 283 -9.35 -10.79 3.98
N VAL A 284 -9.67 -9.54 3.67
CA VAL A 284 -9.64 -9.04 2.29
C VAL A 284 -8.36 -8.22 2.09
N ASP A 285 -7.54 -8.63 1.12
CA ASP A 285 -6.41 -7.82 0.69
C ASP A 285 -6.89 -6.69 -0.23
N ARG A 286 -6.82 -5.46 0.26
CA ARG A 286 -7.30 -4.25 -0.43
C ARG A 286 -6.33 -3.11 -0.18
N ARG A 287 -5.68 -2.63 -1.26
CA ARG A 287 -4.70 -1.54 -1.21
C ARG A 287 -5.33 -0.14 -1.22
N GLY A 288 -6.62 -0.04 -1.54
CA GLY A 288 -7.35 1.22 -1.72
C GLY A 288 -8.40 1.09 -2.83
N SER A 289 -8.73 2.20 -3.49
CA SER A 289 -9.60 2.20 -4.67
C SER A 289 -8.77 2.20 -5.95
N SER A 290 -9.22 1.49 -6.98
CA SER A 290 -8.51 1.45 -8.25
C SER A 290 -8.55 2.79 -8.99
N PRO A 291 -7.52 3.14 -9.80
CA PRO A 291 -7.45 4.44 -10.49
C PRO A 291 -8.63 4.66 -11.45
N CYS A 292 -9.09 3.58 -12.08
CA CYS A 292 -10.26 3.62 -12.96
C CYS A 292 -11.57 3.87 -12.21
N ARG A 293 -11.67 3.47 -10.93
CA ARG A 293 -12.80 3.78 -10.06
C ARG A 293 -12.74 5.21 -9.55
N THR A 294 -11.58 5.67 -9.08
CA THR A 294 -11.40 7.03 -8.56
C THR A 294 -11.58 8.10 -9.64
N ALA A 295 -11.19 7.80 -10.89
CA ALA A 295 -11.39 8.70 -12.04
C ALA A 295 -12.84 8.71 -12.56
N CYS A 296 -13.67 7.73 -12.20
CA CYS A 296 -15.06 7.66 -12.65
C CYS A 296 -15.92 8.63 -11.81
N ALA A 297 -16.61 9.56 -12.47
CA ALA A 297 -17.45 10.57 -11.80
C ALA A 297 -18.54 9.99 -10.87
N VAL A 298 -19.01 8.77 -11.15
CA VAL A 298 -20.00 8.04 -10.32
C VAL A 298 -19.37 6.93 -9.48
N SER A 299 -18.04 6.79 -9.53
CA SER A 299 -17.24 5.78 -8.82
C SER A 299 -17.61 4.33 -9.12
N THR A 300 -18.01 4.04 -10.38
CA THR A 300 -18.20 2.65 -10.84
C THR A 300 -16.92 1.84 -10.67
N SER A 301 -17.02 0.65 -10.08
CA SER A 301 -15.88 -0.26 -9.99
C SER A 301 -15.57 -0.88 -11.35
N ALA A 302 -14.78 -0.18 -12.17
CA ALA A 302 -14.31 -0.68 -13.44
C ALA A 302 -13.47 -1.96 -13.28
N GLN A 303 -12.52 -1.98 -12.34
CA GLN A 303 -11.76 -3.20 -12.00
C GLN A 303 -12.71 -4.36 -11.64
N GLY A 304 -13.81 -4.08 -10.94
CA GLY A 304 -14.79 -5.08 -10.51
C GLY A 304 -15.47 -5.81 -11.66
N TYR A 305 -16.10 -5.06 -12.57
CA TYR A 305 -16.77 -5.69 -13.70
C TYR A 305 -15.76 -6.27 -14.72
N VAL A 306 -14.58 -5.67 -14.87
CA VAL A 306 -13.52 -6.21 -15.73
C VAL A 306 -13.05 -7.57 -15.21
N ALA A 307 -12.78 -7.71 -13.91
CA ALA A 307 -12.40 -8.99 -13.31
C ALA A 307 -13.50 -10.05 -13.49
N LEU A 308 -14.78 -9.67 -13.40
CA LEU A 308 -15.90 -10.58 -13.62
C LEU A 308 -16.06 -10.96 -15.11
N VAL A 309 -15.77 -10.06 -16.05
CA VAL A 309 -15.71 -10.38 -17.48
C VAL A 309 -14.59 -11.37 -17.76
N ALA A 310 -13.39 -11.15 -17.23
CA ALA A 310 -12.27 -12.09 -17.36
C ALA A 310 -12.63 -13.50 -16.83
N ALA A 311 -13.45 -13.56 -15.78
CA ALA A 311 -13.98 -14.80 -15.21
C ALA A 311 -15.21 -15.39 -15.94
N GLY A 312 -15.69 -14.77 -17.02
CA GLY A 312 -16.87 -15.22 -17.78
C GLY A 312 -18.23 -15.00 -17.07
N ARG A 313 -18.27 -14.19 -16.01
CA ARG A 313 -19.45 -13.97 -15.14
C ARG A 313 -20.18 -12.68 -15.53
N PHE A 314 -20.74 -12.66 -16.73
CA PHE A 314 -21.26 -11.44 -17.35
C PHE A 314 -22.45 -10.81 -16.60
N ASP A 315 -23.37 -11.60 -16.05
CA ASP A 315 -24.52 -11.08 -15.28
C ASP A 315 -24.10 -10.28 -14.04
N GLU A 316 -23.08 -10.77 -13.34
CA GLU A 316 -22.52 -10.05 -12.19
C GLU A 316 -21.74 -8.82 -12.64
N ALA A 317 -21.01 -8.91 -13.76
CA ALA A 317 -20.28 -7.80 -14.33
C ALA A 317 -21.22 -6.64 -14.71
N TYR A 318 -22.35 -6.94 -15.36
CA TYR A 318 -23.38 -5.95 -15.67
C TYR A 318 -23.92 -5.30 -14.41
N ARG A 319 -24.21 -6.07 -13.35
CA ARG A 319 -24.68 -5.53 -12.07
C ARG A 319 -23.69 -4.54 -11.47
N VAL A 320 -22.40 -4.89 -11.43
CA VAL A 320 -21.33 -3.99 -10.92
C VAL A 320 -21.20 -2.73 -11.79
N ALA A 321 -21.34 -2.86 -13.11
CA ALA A 321 -21.33 -1.72 -14.03
C ALA A 321 -22.57 -0.82 -13.86
N ALA A 322 -23.73 -1.38 -13.55
CA ALA A 322 -25.03 -0.72 -13.46
C ALA A 322 -25.36 -0.13 -12.07
N GLU A 323 -24.75 -0.63 -11.00
CA GLU A 323 -25.10 -0.29 -9.62
C GLU A 323 -25.00 1.23 -9.34
N PRO A 324 -23.85 1.89 -9.49
CA PRO A 324 -23.78 3.34 -9.36
C PRO A 324 -24.23 4.08 -10.63
N ASN A 325 -24.23 3.43 -11.80
CA ASN A 325 -24.50 4.06 -13.09
C ASN A 325 -25.77 3.48 -13.72
N PRO A 326 -26.89 4.21 -13.81
CA PRO A 326 -28.11 3.69 -14.42
C PRO A 326 -28.05 3.52 -15.93
N PHE A 327 -27.00 4.05 -16.58
CA PHE A 327 -26.86 4.02 -18.02
C PHE A 327 -25.58 3.30 -18.46
N PRO A 328 -25.35 2.03 -18.07
CA PRO A 328 -24.14 1.29 -18.45
C PRO A 328 -24.01 1.10 -19.97
N SER A 329 -25.11 0.85 -20.68
CA SER A 329 -25.17 0.62 -22.14
C SER A 329 -24.87 1.91 -22.91
N VAL A 330 -25.44 3.03 -22.48
CA VAL A 330 -25.14 4.37 -23.01
C VAL A 330 -23.67 4.72 -22.74
N CYS A 331 -23.20 4.57 -21.50
CA CYS A 331 -21.82 4.91 -21.15
C CYS A 331 -20.78 3.97 -21.76
N GLY A 332 -21.19 2.79 -22.25
CA GLY A 332 -20.34 1.92 -23.07
C GLY A 332 -20.13 2.43 -24.50
N ARG A 333 -20.97 3.38 -24.96
CA ARG A 333 -20.97 3.93 -26.32
C ARG A 333 -20.41 5.34 -26.42
N ILE A 334 -20.79 6.21 -25.49
CA ILE A 334 -20.60 7.68 -25.63
C ILE A 334 -19.84 8.33 -24.45
N CYS A 335 -19.33 7.54 -23.51
CA CYS A 335 -18.59 8.09 -22.36
C CYS A 335 -17.24 8.66 -22.81
N THR A 336 -16.69 9.61 -22.05
CA THR A 336 -15.34 10.17 -22.29
C THR A 336 -14.21 9.29 -21.75
N HIS A 337 -14.54 8.18 -21.09
CA HIS A 337 -13.62 7.12 -20.68
C HIS A 337 -12.46 7.60 -19.79
N LEU A 338 -12.71 8.52 -18.84
CA LEU A 338 -11.73 8.96 -17.83
C LEU A 338 -11.05 7.78 -17.09
N CYS A 339 -11.78 6.67 -16.93
CA CYS A 339 -11.26 5.43 -16.37
C CYS A 339 -10.16 4.78 -17.21
N GLU A 340 -10.19 4.90 -18.54
CA GLU A 340 -9.13 4.43 -19.44
C GLU A 340 -7.94 5.39 -19.42
N SER A 341 -8.17 6.71 -19.39
CA SER A 341 -7.11 7.71 -19.25
C SER A 341 -6.32 7.56 -17.96
N ALA A 342 -6.98 7.16 -16.87
CA ALA A 342 -6.34 6.91 -15.57
C ALA A 342 -5.79 5.48 -15.41
N CYS A 343 -5.95 4.61 -16.40
CA CYS A 343 -5.59 3.20 -16.29
C CYS A 343 -4.06 3.02 -16.25
N THR A 344 -3.53 2.47 -15.15
CA THR A 344 -2.09 2.23 -14.98
C THR A 344 -1.51 1.29 -16.04
N ARG A 345 -2.33 0.47 -16.72
CA ARG A 345 -1.85 -0.37 -17.83
C ARG A 345 -1.23 0.45 -18.97
N GLY A 346 -1.68 1.70 -19.16
CA GLY A 346 -1.08 2.63 -20.13
C GLY A 346 0.36 3.03 -19.83
N GLU A 347 0.89 2.74 -18.63
CA GLU A 347 2.31 2.92 -18.30
C GLU A 347 3.18 1.75 -18.77
N VAL A 348 2.56 0.62 -19.14
CA VAL A 348 3.22 -0.58 -19.68
C VAL A 348 3.01 -0.68 -21.19
N ASP A 349 1.76 -0.58 -21.63
CA ASP A 349 1.36 -0.60 -23.05
C ASP A 349 0.15 0.31 -23.32
N GLU A 350 -1.03 -0.25 -23.61
CA GLU A 350 -2.27 0.46 -23.89
C GLU A 350 -3.28 0.24 -22.75
N PRO A 351 -4.08 1.25 -22.36
CA PRO A 351 -5.16 1.07 -21.40
C PRO A 351 -6.09 -0.10 -21.73
N VAL A 352 -6.65 -0.72 -20.68
CA VAL A 352 -7.72 -1.72 -20.84
C VAL A 352 -8.93 -1.04 -21.49
N ALA A 353 -9.60 -1.72 -22.43
CA ALA A 353 -10.79 -1.23 -23.11
C ALA A 353 -12.06 -1.25 -22.22
N ILE A 354 -11.97 -0.59 -21.08
CA ILE A 354 -12.98 -0.53 -20.01
C ILE A 354 -14.38 -0.16 -20.55
N ALA A 355 -14.45 0.74 -21.53
CA ALA A 355 -15.69 1.15 -22.18
C ALA A 355 -16.31 0.05 -23.04
N ALA A 356 -15.49 -0.58 -23.89
CA ALA A 356 -15.90 -1.67 -24.75
C ALA A 356 -16.37 -2.88 -23.93
N LEU A 357 -15.68 -3.19 -22.84
CA LEU A 357 -16.07 -4.25 -21.90
C LEU A 357 -17.40 -3.94 -21.21
N LYS A 358 -17.63 -2.68 -20.82
CA LYS A 358 -18.92 -2.23 -20.28
C LYS A 358 -20.05 -2.39 -21.29
N ARG A 359 -19.81 -1.97 -22.55
CA ARG A 359 -20.78 -2.16 -23.64
C ARG A 359 -21.07 -3.64 -23.86
N PHE A 360 -20.04 -4.47 -23.94
CA PHE A 360 -20.19 -5.91 -24.15
C PHE A 360 -21.12 -6.56 -23.12
N VAL A 361 -20.90 -6.30 -21.82
CA VAL A 361 -21.78 -6.87 -20.79
C VAL A 361 -23.19 -6.29 -20.89
N ALA A 362 -23.32 -5.00 -21.18
CA ALA A 362 -24.63 -4.36 -21.32
C ALA A 362 -25.42 -4.91 -22.52
N ASP A 363 -24.76 -5.17 -23.65
CA ASP A 363 -25.41 -5.71 -24.86
C ASP A 363 -25.71 -7.22 -24.74
N THR A 364 -24.87 -7.98 -24.01
CA THR A 364 -24.98 -9.45 -23.92
C THR A 364 -25.99 -9.92 -22.88
N VAL A 365 -26.01 -9.28 -21.71
CA VAL A 365 -26.86 -9.70 -20.57
C VAL A 365 -27.79 -8.61 -20.07
N GLY A 366 -27.52 -7.34 -20.40
CA GLY A 366 -28.28 -6.19 -19.92
C GLY A 366 -29.37 -5.68 -20.87
N PRO A 367 -30.35 -4.94 -20.36
CA PRO A 367 -31.04 -5.18 -19.10
C PRO A 367 -32.04 -6.36 -19.24
N THR A 368 -31.85 -7.44 -18.46
CA THR A 368 -32.76 -8.61 -18.47
C THR A 368 -33.42 -8.93 -17.12
N GLN A 369 -33.00 -8.29 -16.03
CA GLN A 369 -33.60 -8.49 -14.70
C GLN A 369 -34.91 -7.71 -14.55
N GLU A 370 -35.95 -8.40 -14.06
CA GLU A 370 -37.23 -7.81 -13.69
C GLU A 370 -37.03 -6.86 -12.49
N ILE A 371 -37.16 -5.56 -12.74
CA ILE A 371 -37.08 -4.53 -11.69
C ILE A 371 -38.42 -4.48 -10.97
N ARG A 372 -38.40 -4.67 -9.65
CA ARG A 372 -39.58 -4.49 -8.80
C ARG A 372 -39.70 -3.03 -8.36
N PRO A 373 -40.92 -2.49 -8.25
CA PRO A 373 -41.14 -1.17 -7.69
C PRO A 373 -40.51 -1.05 -6.30
N ALA A 374 -39.81 0.07 -6.06
CA ALA A 374 -39.20 0.33 -4.77
C ALA A 374 -40.28 0.58 -3.70
N PRO A 375 -40.13 0.05 -2.47
CA PRO A 375 -41.09 0.29 -1.41
C PRO A 375 -41.09 1.76 -1.00
N ARG A 376 -42.27 2.38 -0.95
CA ARG A 376 -42.44 3.75 -0.45
C ARG A 376 -42.43 3.74 1.08
N ILE A 377 -41.33 4.19 1.68
CA ILE A 377 -41.15 4.28 3.14
C ILE A 377 -41.19 5.72 3.66
N HIS A 378 -41.13 6.70 2.76
CA HIS A 378 -41.24 8.12 3.07
C HIS A 378 -42.58 8.67 2.54
N ALA A 379 -43.21 9.56 3.32
CA ALA A 379 -44.50 10.16 2.95
C ALA A 379 -44.31 11.35 1.98
N GLU A 380 -43.14 11.96 2.03
CA GLU A 380 -42.71 13.08 1.21
C GLU A 380 -42.60 12.68 -0.26
N ARG A 381 -43.02 13.59 -1.15
CA ARG A 381 -42.88 13.44 -2.60
C ARG A 381 -41.86 14.42 -3.14
N VAL A 382 -41.13 14.02 -4.18
CA VAL A 382 -40.11 14.85 -4.84
C VAL A 382 -40.45 15.01 -6.32
N ALA A 383 -40.36 16.25 -6.82
CA ALA A 383 -40.51 16.55 -8.23
C ALA A 383 -39.14 16.71 -8.89
N VAL A 384 -38.97 16.17 -10.09
CA VAL A 384 -37.77 16.32 -10.91
C VAL A 384 -38.17 16.96 -12.23
N VAL A 385 -37.54 18.07 -12.60
CA VAL A 385 -37.83 18.80 -13.84
C VAL A 385 -36.71 18.52 -14.85
N GLY A 386 -37.04 17.79 -15.91
CA GLY A 386 -36.13 17.30 -16.95
C GLY A 386 -35.85 15.80 -16.83
N ALA A 387 -36.19 15.03 -17.88
CA ALA A 387 -35.93 13.59 -17.98
C ALA A 387 -34.61 13.28 -18.72
N GLY A 388 -33.57 14.10 -18.50
CA GLY A 388 -32.20 13.83 -18.95
C GLY A 388 -31.43 12.90 -18.00
N PRO A 389 -30.14 12.62 -18.28
CA PRO A 389 -29.32 11.72 -17.46
C PRO A 389 -29.27 12.13 -15.99
N ALA A 390 -29.14 13.42 -15.69
CA ALA A 390 -29.11 13.92 -14.31
C ALA A 390 -30.47 13.75 -13.61
N GLY A 391 -31.57 14.13 -14.26
CA GLY A 391 -32.91 14.04 -13.68
C GLY A 391 -33.37 12.60 -13.46
N LEU A 392 -33.20 11.73 -14.46
CA LEU A 392 -33.55 10.31 -14.37
C LEU A 392 -32.71 9.58 -13.30
N THR A 393 -31.42 9.91 -13.18
CA THR A 393 -30.57 9.34 -12.13
C THR A 393 -31.01 9.81 -10.74
N CYS A 394 -31.32 11.10 -10.58
CA CYS A 394 -31.84 11.64 -9.32
C CYS A 394 -33.15 10.93 -8.94
N ALA A 395 -34.05 10.74 -9.91
CA ALA A 395 -35.32 10.07 -9.70
C ALA A 395 -35.15 8.60 -9.29
N ARG A 396 -34.24 7.87 -9.95
CA ARG A 396 -33.88 6.49 -9.58
C ARG A 396 -33.40 6.41 -8.12
N ASP A 397 -32.43 7.24 -7.75
CA ASP A 397 -31.79 7.16 -6.43
C ASP A 397 -32.78 7.56 -5.32
N LEU A 398 -33.61 8.57 -5.55
CA LEU A 398 -34.68 8.94 -4.62
C LEU A 398 -35.77 7.87 -4.49
N ALA A 399 -36.15 7.22 -5.60
CA ALA A 399 -37.09 6.10 -5.57
C ALA A 399 -36.51 4.92 -4.79
N ALA A 400 -35.23 4.59 -4.98
CA ALA A 400 -34.52 3.56 -4.23
C ALA A 400 -34.40 3.88 -2.73
N LEU A 401 -34.28 5.16 -2.37
CA LEU A 401 -34.37 5.64 -0.98
C LEU A 401 -35.81 5.64 -0.43
N GLY A 402 -36.81 5.34 -1.24
CA GLY A 402 -38.19 5.12 -0.83
C GLY A 402 -39.12 6.34 -0.88
N TYR A 403 -38.75 7.37 -1.65
CA TYR A 403 -39.61 8.53 -1.92
C TYR A 403 -40.57 8.29 -3.10
N GLY A 404 -41.72 8.96 -3.10
CA GLY A 404 -42.55 9.08 -4.29
C GLY A 404 -42.00 10.15 -5.23
N VAL A 405 -41.60 9.78 -6.44
CA VAL A 405 -40.95 10.70 -7.39
C VAL A 405 -41.77 10.87 -8.68
N THR A 406 -41.94 12.11 -9.11
CA THR A 406 -42.53 12.47 -10.41
C THR A 406 -41.50 13.26 -11.24
N VAL A 407 -41.23 12.80 -12.46
CA VAL A 407 -40.37 13.47 -13.44
C VAL A 407 -41.24 14.17 -14.47
N PHE A 408 -40.99 15.47 -14.69
CA PHE A 408 -41.68 16.30 -15.67
C PHE A 408 -40.73 16.59 -16.84
N GLU A 409 -41.13 16.23 -18.05
CA GLU A 409 -40.33 16.38 -19.28
C GLU A 409 -41.09 17.25 -20.28
N ALA A 410 -40.40 18.24 -20.85
CA ALA A 410 -40.99 19.18 -21.78
C ALA A 410 -41.21 18.60 -23.19
N GLN A 411 -40.50 17.53 -23.55
CA GLN A 411 -40.61 16.85 -24.83
C GLN A 411 -41.60 15.68 -24.80
N SER A 412 -41.92 15.15 -25.98
CA SER A 412 -42.74 13.95 -26.15
C SER A 412 -42.02 12.63 -25.87
N VAL A 413 -40.71 12.68 -25.56
CA VAL A 413 -39.88 11.52 -25.25
C VAL A 413 -38.89 11.85 -24.12
N PRO A 414 -38.56 10.89 -23.23
CA PRO A 414 -37.53 11.06 -22.21
C PRO A 414 -36.12 10.82 -22.77
N GLY A 415 -35.10 11.13 -21.96
CA GLY A 415 -33.68 10.91 -22.27
C GLY A 415 -32.87 12.20 -22.45
N GLY A 416 -33.54 13.36 -22.58
CA GLY A 416 -32.89 14.66 -22.71
C GLY A 416 -31.86 14.68 -23.85
N MET A 417 -30.68 15.27 -23.62
CA MET A 417 -29.63 15.36 -24.66
C MET A 417 -29.06 14.00 -25.11
N LEU A 418 -29.21 12.93 -24.33
CA LEU A 418 -28.86 11.58 -24.79
C LEU A 418 -29.77 11.13 -25.94
N ARG A 419 -31.04 11.53 -25.91
CA ARG A 419 -32.03 11.19 -26.93
C ARG A 419 -32.06 12.20 -28.06
N LEU A 420 -31.97 13.49 -27.73
CA LEU A 420 -32.21 14.60 -28.66
C LEU A 420 -30.93 15.09 -29.34
N GLY A 421 -29.78 14.93 -28.70
CA GLY A 421 -28.51 15.48 -29.17
C GLY A 421 -27.56 14.46 -29.80
N ILE A 422 -27.75 13.16 -29.55
CA ILE A 422 -26.84 12.10 -30.01
C ILE A 422 -27.54 11.26 -31.09
N PRO A 423 -26.99 11.18 -32.30
CA PRO A 423 -27.57 10.37 -33.38
C PRO A 423 -27.65 8.87 -33.06
N SER A 424 -28.64 8.19 -33.64
CA SER A 424 -28.90 6.75 -33.41
C SER A 424 -27.74 5.82 -33.81
N TYR A 425 -26.89 6.22 -34.76
CA TYR A 425 -25.71 5.45 -35.18
C TYR A 425 -24.58 5.44 -34.12
N ARG A 426 -24.64 6.33 -33.12
CA ARG A 426 -23.78 6.31 -31.93
C ARG A 426 -24.51 5.77 -30.71
N LEU A 427 -25.78 6.16 -30.54
CA LEU A 427 -26.60 5.74 -29.41
C LEU A 427 -28.00 5.35 -29.89
N PRO A 428 -28.26 4.05 -30.12
CA PRO A 428 -29.58 3.58 -30.50
C PRO A 428 -30.64 3.96 -29.48
N HIS A 429 -31.78 4.39 -30.00
CA HIS A 429 -32.85 4.90 -29.19
C HIS A 429 -33.55 3.83 -28.34
N ASP A 430 -33.61 2.59 -28.83
CA ASP A 430 -34.11 1.43 -28.11
C ASP A 430 -33.17 1.02 -26.95
N VAL A 431 -31.84 1.15 -27.12
CA VAL A 431 -30.85 0.92 -26.08
C VAL A 431 -31.07 1.89 -24.92
N LEU A 432 -31.19 3.19 -25.22
CA LEU A 432 -31.49 4.21 -24.21
C LEU A 432 -32.85 3.96 -23.54
N GLN A 433 -33.88 3.66 -24.33
CA GLN A 433 -35.24 3.45 -23.81
C GLN A 433 -35.29 2.29 -22.82
N ARG A 434 -34.59 1.18 -23.09
CA ARG A 434 -34.51 0.04 -22.18
C ARG A 434 -34.01 0.43 -20.78
N GLU A 435 -33.00 1.29 -20.69
CA GLU A 435 -32.46 1.76 -19.40
C GLU A 435 -33.40 2.76 -18.71
N ILE A 436 -34.07 3.63 -19.48
CA ILE A 436 -35.12 4.50 -18.94
C ILE A 436 -36.26 3.67 -18.35
N ASP A 437 -36.70 2.63 -19.06
CA ASP A 437 -37.78 1.74 -18.61
C ASP A 437 -37.41 1.05 -17.29
N GLN A 438 -36.14 0.68 -17.08
CA GLN A 438 -35.68 0.16 -15.78
C GLN A 438 -35.82 1.17 -14.64
N ILE A 439 -35.56 2.45 -14.90
CA ILE A 439 -35.73 3.52 -13.90
C ILE A 439 -37.22 3.70 -13.59
N LEU A 440 -38.07 3.72 -14.62
CA LEU A 440 -39.53 3.86 -14.46
C LEU A 440 -40.13 2.66 -13.71
N ALA A 441 -39.61 1.46 -13.93
CA ALA A 441 -40.04 0.24 -13.24
C ALA A 441 -39.84 0.28 -11.71
N LEU A 442 -39.01 1.19 -11.18
CA LEU A 442 -38.90 1.44 -9.74
C LEU A 442 -40.14 2.15 -9.15
N GLY A 443 -41.09 2.58 -9.99
CA GLY A 443 -42.28 3.32 -9.57
C GLY A 443 -42.14 4.84 -9.69
N VAL A 444 -41.19 5.31 -10.51
CA VAL A 444 -41.04 6.72 -10.90
C VAL A 444 -42.15 7.09 -11.88
N GLU A 445 -42.91 8.13 -11.59
CA GLU A 445 -43.94 8.65 -12.50
C GLU A 445 -43.30 9.59 -13.52
N LEU A 446 -43.57 9.41 -14.81
CA LEU A 446 -43.08 10.28 -15.88
C LEU A 446 -44.25 11.02 -16.54
N ARG A 447 -44.13 12.35 -16.64
CA ARG A 447 -45.08 13.23 -17.32
C ARG A 447 -44.38 13.92 -18.48
N LEU A 448 -44.69 13.48 -19.69
CA LEU A 448 -44.20 14.06 -20.94
C LEU A 448 -45.03 15.28 -21.33
N GLU A 449 -44.50 16.10 -22.23
CA GLU A 449 -45.13 17.33 -22.71
C GLU A 449 -45.56 18.29 -21.59
N ALA A 450 -44.81 18.28 -20.48
CA ALA A 450 -45.02 19.12 -19.31
C ALA A 450 -43.87 20.11 -19.16
N ARG A 451 -44.06 21.35 -19.63
CA ARG A 451 -43.04 22.40 -19.60
C ARG A 451 -43.20 23.33 -18.40
N ALA A 452 -42.19 23.33 -17.53
CA ALA A 452 -42.08 24.31 -16.45
C ALA A 452 -42.04 25.74 -16.99
N GLY A 453 -42.79 26.65 -16.36
CA GLY A 453 -42.98 28.04 -16.78
C GLY A 453 -44.20 28.27 -17.68
N ARG A 454 -44.62 27.23 -18.41
CA ARG A 454 -45.76 27.29 -19.34
C ARG A 454 -46.97 26.52 -18.84
N ASP A 455 -46.78 25.24 -18.53
CA ASP A 455 -47.86 24.31 -18.17
C ASP A 455 -48.01 24.16 -16.65
N PHE A 456 -46.91 24.33 -15.91
CA PHE A 456 -46.86 24.38 -14.45
C PHE A 456 -45.70 25.28 -13.98
N THR A 457 -45.67 25.63 -12.70
CA THR A 457 -44.61 26.46 -12.10
C THR A 457 -43.88 25.71 -10.99
N VAL A 458 -42.60 26.01 -10.76
CA VAL A 458 -41.81 25.39 -9.68
C VAL A 458 -42.37 25.76 -8.31
N ASP A 459 -42.85 26.99 -8.13
CA ASP A 459 -43.49 27.42 -6.89
C ASP A 459 -44.81 26.69 -6.65
N GLY A 460 -45.58 26.41 -7.70
CA GLY A 460 -46.80 25.60 -7.65
C GLY A 460 -46.53 24.14 -7.25
N LEU A 461 -45.42 23.55 -7.70
CA LEU A 461 -45.03 22.20 -7.29
C LEU A 461 -44.80 22.10 -5.76
N LEU A 462 -44.11 23.09 -5.18
CA LEU A 462 -43.85 23.13 -3.74
C LEU A 462 -45.09 23.50 -2.92
N GLY A 463 -45.92 24.42 -3.44
CA GLY A 463 -47.09 24.96 -2.75
C GLY A 463 -48.36 24.13 -2.97
N ASP A 464 -48.95 24.25 -4.15
CA ASP A 464 -50.28 23.72 -4.48
C ASP A 464 -50.27 22.18 -4.62
N ASP A 465 -49.22 21.63 -5.21
CA ASP A 465 -49.09 20.18 -5.43
C ASP A 465 -48.43 19.44 -4.25
N GLY A 466 -47.89 20.16 -3.27
CA GLY A 466 -47.36 19.61 -2.02
C GLY A 466 -46.14 18.69 -2.19
N TYR A 467 -45.27 18.94 -3.18
CA TYR A 467 -43.96 18.29 -3.25
C TYR A 467 -43.03 18.89 -2.19
N ALA A 468 -42.27 18.05 -1.49
CA ALA A 468 -41.38 18.47 -0.40
C ALA A 468 -40.04 19.03 -0.90
N ALA A 469 -39.64 18.67 -2.13
CA ALA A 469 -38.43 19.19 -2.78
C ALA A 469 -38.59 19.13 -4.31
N VAL A 470 -37.83 19.99 -5.01
CA VAL A 470 -37.75 20.03 -6.48
C VAL A 470 -36.29 19.93 -6.92
N TYR A 471 -35.99 19.08 -7.90
CA TYR A 471 -34.68 19.01 -8.57
C TYR A 471 -34.78 19.51 -10.01
N LEU A 472 -34.06 20.59 -10.34
CA LEU A 472 -33.99 21.20 -11.66
C LEU A 472 -32.83 20.60 -12.47
N ALA A 473 -33.17 19.80 -13.48
CA ALA A 473 -32.25 19.08 -14.36
C ALA A 473 -32.59 19.32 -15.84
N THR A 474 -32.89 20.56 -16.20
CA THR A 474 -33.40 20.96 -17.52
C THR A 474 -32.37 20.83 -18.65
N GLY A 475 -31.08 20.83 -18.31
CA GLY A 475 -29.97 20.85 -19.26
C GLY A 475 -29.89 22.13 -20.10
N LEU A 476 -28.97 22.15 -21.07
CA LEU A 476 -28.78 23.25 -22.03
C LEU A 476 -29.44 22.86 -23.37
N GLN A 477 -30.72 23.21 -23.51
CA GLN A 477 -31.60 22.70 -24.57
C GLN A 477 -31.71 23.59 -25.81
N ARG A 478 -30.85 24.60 -25.99
CA ARG A 478 -30.80 25.37 -27.23
C ARG A 478 -29.37 25.67 -27.61
N SER A 479 -29.10 25.94 -28.88
CA SER A 479 -27.78 26.42 -29.29
C SER A 479 -27.50 27.80 -28.70
N ALA A 480 -26.25 28.04 -28.32
CA ALA A 480 -25.83 29.35 -27.83
C ALA A 480 -26.00 30.41 -28.93
N PRO A 481 -26.44 31.63 -28.59
CA PRO A 481 -26.56 32.71 -29.58
C PRO A 481 -25.17 33.07 -30.13
N VAL A 482 -25.12 33.35 -31.44
CA VAL A 482 -23.89 33.77 -32.13
C VAL A 482 -24.13 35.10 -32.81
N GLU A 483 -23.23 36.05 -32.56
CA GLU A 483 -23.14 37.29 -33.33
C GLU A 483 -22.33 37.04 -34.61
N LEU A 484 -22.94 36.40 -35.60
CA LEU A 484 -22.36 36.20 -36.94
C LEU A 484 -23.27 36.89 -37.98
N PRO A 485 -22.79 37.92 -38.69
CA PRO A 485 -23.58 38.58 -39.74
C PRO A 485 -24.10 37.58 -40.77
N GLY A 486 -25.39 37.64 -41.11
CA GLY A 486 -26.05 36.73 -42.05
C GLY A 486 -26.55 35.41 -41.44
N ALA A 487 -26.44 35.22 -40.12
CA ALA A 487 -26.94 34.01 -39.44
C ALA A 487 -28.48 33.87 -39.49
N GLU A 488 -29.20 34.90 -39.91
CA GLU A 488 -30.66 34.94 -40.09
C GLU A 488 -31.14 34.45 -41.48
N LEU A 489 -30.22 34.15 -42.41
CA LEU A 489 -30.54 33.71 -43.77
C LEU A 489 -31.18 32.31 -43.80
N GLU A 490 -32.07 32.08 -44.77
CA GLU A 490 -32.67 30.77 -45.03
C GLU A 490 -31.58 29.80 -45.52
N GLY A 491 -31.43 28.65 -44.83
CA GLY A 491 -30.31 27.71 -45.01
C GLY A 491 -29.32 27.71 -43.85
N VAL A 492 -29.37 28.69 -42.94
CA VAL A 492 -28.64 28.63 -41.66
C VAL A 492 -29.45 27.84 -40.63
N ARG A 493 -28.82 26.87 -40.00
CA ARG A 493 -29.39 26.05 -38.93
C ARG A 493 -28.48 26.02 -37.71
N HIS A 494 -29.07 25.72 -36.56
CA HIS A 494 -28.35 25.53 -35.33
C HIS A 494 -28.23 24.03 -35.02
N ALA A 495 -27.06 23.59 -34.53
CA ALA A 495 -26.73 22.17 -34.46
C ALA A 495 -27.63 21.38 -33.48
N VAL A 496 -27.95 21.94 -32.31
CA VAL A 496 -28.81 21.26 -31.32
C VAL A 496 -30.20 21.04 -31.89
N GLU A 497 -30.74 22.03 -32.57
CA GLU A 497 -32.07 22.01 -33.19
C GLU A 497 -32.12 21.05 -34.37
N LEU A 498 -31.08 21.04 -35.22
CA LEU A 498 -30.93 20.10 -36.32
C LEU A 498 -30.89 18.65 -35.82
N LEU A 499 -30.03 18.35 -34.85
CA LEU A 499 -29.89 17.01 -34.30
C LEU A 499 -31.16 16.56 -33.57
N ARG A 500 -31.85 17.48 -32.89
CA ARG A 500 -33.17 17.20 -32.30
C ARG A 500 -34.19 16.83 -33.35
N GLU A 501 -34.28 17.58 -34.45
CA GLU A 501 -35.18 17.29 -35.56
C GLU A 501 -34.93 15.88 -36.12
N ILE A 502 -33.66 15.53 -36.35
CA ILE A 502 -33.25 14.20 -36.83
C ILE A 502 -33.65 13.09 -35.86
N ASN A 503 -33.35 13.26 -34.56
CA ASN A 503 -33.61 12.23 -33.55
C ASN A 503 -35.10 12.07 -33.18
N LEU A 504 -35.94 13.01 -33.59
CA LEU A 504 -37.40 12.95 -33.52
C LEU A 504 -38.01 12.53 -34.87
N ASP A 505 -37.25 11.78 -35.67
CA ASP A 505 -37.64 11.19 -36.96
C ASP A 505 -37.96 12.23 -38.06
N GLY A 506 -37.43 13.44 -37.93
CA GLY A 506 -37.46 14.45 -38.97
C GLY A 506 -36.40 14.21 -40.05
N THR A 507 -36.68 14.69 -41.27
CA THR A 507 -35.74 14.67 -42.39
C THR A 507 -35.40 16.10 -42.81
N PRO A 508 -34.58 16.82 -42.04
CA PRO A 508 -34.21 18.18 -42.37
C PRO A 508 -33.46 18.24 -43.71
N ASP A 509 -33.62 19.35 -44.42
CA ASP A 509 -32.80 19.60 -45.61
C ASP A 509 -31.33 19.76 -45.22
N ALA A 510 -30.48 18.96 -45.85
CA ALA A 510 -29.04 18.94 -45.63
C ALA A 510 -28.26 19.85 -46.59
N GLY A 511 -28.93 20.47 -47.57
CA GLY A 511 -28.28 21.22 -48.64
C GLY A 511 -27.51 20.32 -49.62
N GLU A 512 -27.08 20.86 -50.75
CA GLU A 512 -26.12 20.21 -51.65
C GLU A 512 -24.67 20.43 -51.18
N LYS A 513 -24.39 21.57 -50.52
CA LYS A 513 -23.08 21.94 -49.98
C LYS A 513 -23.23 22.50 -48.58
N ALA A 514 -22.93 21.66 -47.58
CA ALA A 514 -23.12 22.01 -46.19
C ALA A 514 -21.80 22.40 -45.50
N VAL A 515 -21.86 23.41 -44.63
CA VAL A 515 -20.72 23.84 -43.82
C VAL A 515 -21.08 23.81 -42.34
N VAL A 516 -20.28 23.10 -41.53
CA VAL A 516 -20.47 23.02 -40.08
C VAL A 516 -19.40 23.84 -39.37
N ILE A 517 -19.82 24.81 -38.56
CA ILE A 517 -18.94 25.69 -37.80
C ILE A 517 -18.78 25.14 -36.38
N GLY A 518 -17.61 24.59 -36.05
CA GLY A 518 -17.31 24.06 -34.72
C GLY A 518 -16.34 22.89 -34.75
N GLY A 519 -15.78 22.53 -33.60
CA GLY A 519 -14.85 21.40 -33.46
C GLY A 519 -15.15 20.48 -32.26
N GLY A 520 -16.33 20.58 -31.65
CA GLY A 520 -16.76 19.68 -30.58
C GLY A 520 -17.57 18.50 -31.10
N ASP A 521 -17.94 17.57 -30.21
CA ASP A 521 -18.69 16.36 -30.57
C ASP A 521 -20.01 16.67 -31.31
N VAL A 522 -20.73 17.70 -30.88
CA VAL A 522 -21.96 18.18 -31.54
C VAL A 522 -21.71 18.59 -32.99
N ALA A 523 -20.54 19.17 -33.30
CA ALA A 523 -20.19 19.56 -34.67
C ALA A 523 -19.92 18.33 -35.54
N LEU A 524 -19.22 17.31 -35.01
CA LEU A 524 -19.00 16.06 -35.72
C LEU A 524 -20.30 15.28 -35.93
N ASP A 525 -21.16 15.20 -34.93
CA ASP A 525 -22.45 14.53 -35.05
C ASP A 525 -23.35 15.22 -36.09
N ALA A 526 -23.39 16.55 -36.10
CA ALA A 526 -24.10 17.30 -37.13
C ALA A 526 -23.51 17.03 -38.53
N ALA A 527 -22.18 17.08 -38.68
CA ALA A 527 -21.51 16.85 -39.95
C ALA A 527 -21.74 15.44 -40.52
N ARG A 528 -21.57 14.41 -39.69
CA ARG A 528 -21.79 13.00 -40.06
C ARG A 528 -23.27 12.70 -40.34
N SER A 529 -24.19 13.38 -39.66
CA SER A 529 -25.62 13.29 -39.93
C SER A 529 -25.99 13.92 -41.27
N LEU A 530 -25.41 15.08 -41.62
CA LEU A 530 -25.61 15.73 -42.92
C LEU A 530 -25.11 14.86 -44.09
N ILE A 531 -23.95 14.19 -43.92
CA ILE A 531 -23.43 13.22 -44.91
C ILE A 531 -24.49 12.13 -45.20
N ARG A 532 -25.08 11.56 -44.13
CA ARG A 532 -26.12 10.52 -44.24
C ARG A 532 -27.38 11.04 -44.93
N LEU A 533 -27.80 12.27 -44.62
CA LEU A 533 -28.96 12.90 -45.25
C LEU A 533 -28.73 13.20 -46.75
N GLN A 534 -27.55 13.70 -47.13
CA GLN A 534 -27.20 13.94 -48.53
C GLN A 534 -27.20 12.63 -49.34
N ILE A 535 -26.60 11.56 -48.80
CA ILE A 535 -26.58 10.25 -49.43
C ILE A 535 -27.98 9.64 -49.50
N GLY A 536 -28.78 9.76 -48.43
CA GLY A 536 -30.18 9.35 -48.41
C GLY A 536 -31.05 10.08 -49.45
N ALA A 537 -30.70 11.33 -49.77
CA ALA A 537 -31.31 12.12 -50.85
C ALA A 537 -30.75 11.80 -52.25
N GLY A 538 -29.85 10.81 -52.38
CA GLY A 538 -29.24 10.39 -53.65
C GLY A 538 -28.14 11.32 -54.17
N ARG A 539 -27.53 12.14 -53.30
CA ARG A 539 -26.45 13.09 -53.63
C ARG A 539 -25.09 12.57 -53.18
N GLU A 540 -24.02 13.04 -53.82
CA GLU A 540 -22.66 12.84 -53.28
C GLU A 540 -22.45 13.72 -52.04
N PRO A 541 -21.76 13.23 -51.00
CA PRO A 541 -21.55 14.01 -49.79
C PRO A 541 -20.59 15.17 -50.04
N ASP A 542 -21.04 16.40 -49.75
CA ASP A 542 -20.24 17.61 -49.78
C ASP A 542 -20.49 18.41 -48.48
N VAL A 543 -19.85 17.95 -47.41
CA VAL A 543 -19.90 18.56 -46.08
C VAL A 543 -18.50 19.00 -45.67
N THR A 544 -18.36 20.26 -45.26
CA THR A 544 -17.09 20.82 -44.76
C THR A 544 -17.23 21.29 -43.32
N LEU A 545 -16.40 20.75 -42.42
CA LEU A 545 -16.26 21.24 -41.05
C LEU A 545 -15.18 22.33 -41.01
N VAL A 546 -15.51 23.49 -40.45
CA VAL A 546 -14.58 24.61 -40.28
C VAL A 546 -14.29 24.81 -38.78
N TYR A 547 -13.01 24.85 -38.42
CA TYR A 547 -12.57 25.03 -37.05
C TYR A 547 -11.44 26.05 -36.94
N ARG A 548 -11.56 26.94 -35.94
CA ARG A 548 -10.65 28.09 -35.75
C ARG A 548 -9.26 27.74 -35.23
N ARG A 549 -9.04 26.51 -34.75
CA ARG A 549 -7.74 26.03 -34.24
C ARG A 549 -7.25 24.81 -35.03
N SER A 550 -6.13 24.21 -34.60
CA SER A 550 -5.66 22.96 -35.18
C SER A 550 -6.40 21.75 -34.62
N GLU A 551 -6.12 20.58 -35.17
CA GLU A 551 -6.67 19.30 -34.72
C GLU A 551 -6.27 18.96 -33.28
N VAL A 552 -5.10 19.40 -32.82
CA VAL A 552 -4.61 19.16 -31.45
C VAL A 552 -5.49 19.86 -30.41
N GLU A 553 -6.02 21.04 -30.73
CA GLU A 553 -6.92 21.78 -29.83
C GLU A 553 -8.41 21.47 -30.07
N MET A 554 -8.74 20.50 -30.93
CA MET A 554 -10.12 20.10 -31.20
C MET A 554 -10.68 19.32 -29.99
N PRO A 555 -11.80 19.75 -29.39
CA PRO A 555 -12.39 19.02 -28.27
C PRO A 555 -12.91 17.62 -28.62
N ALA A 556 -13.29 17.40 -29.88
CA ALA A 556 -13.87 16.15 -30.33
C ALA A 556 -12.86 14.99 -30.34
N ASN A 557 -13.37 13.76 -30.21
CA ASN A 557 -12.54 12.55 -30.23
C ASN A 557 -11.84 12.37 -31.59
N ALA A 558 -10.51 12.20 -31.58
CA ALA A 558 -9.70 12.03 -32.78
C ALA A 558 -10.09 10.80 -33.63
N ALA A 559 -10.51 9.70 -33.00
CA ALA A 559 -10.99 8.53 -33.72
C ALA A 559 -12.28 8.83 -34.49
N GLU A 560 -13.21 9.57 -33.88
CA GLU A 560 -14.47 9.96 -34.54
C GLU A 560 -14.24 10.98 -35.67
N LEU A 561 -13.27 11.87 -35.52
CA LEU A 561 -12.86 12.77 -36.60
C LEU A 561 -12.30 11.96 -37.79
N GLN A 562 -11.49 10.92 -37.51
CA GLN A 562 -10.97 10.05 -38.56
C GLN A 562 -12.09 9.25 -39.24
N GLU A 563 -13.02 8.68 -38.48
CA GLU A 563 -14.21 8.02 -39.04
C GLU A 563 -15.03 8.97 -39.93
N ALA A 564 -15.19 10.22 -39.52
CA ALA A 564 -15.91 11.22 -40.31
C ALA A 564 -15.18 11.54 -41.63
N ARG A 565 -13.84 11.62 -41.62
CA ARG A 565 -13.03 11.78 -42.85
C ARG A 565 -13.21 10.59 -43.79
N ASP A 566 -13.18 9.37 -43.26
CA ASP A 566 -13.42 8.16 -44.04
C ASP A 566 -14.84 8.12 -44.65
N GLU A 567 -15.82 8.75 -43.98
CA GLU A 567 -17.19 8.93 -44.48
C GLU A 567 -17.31 10.03 -45.58
N GLY A 568 -16.26 10.84 -45.78
CA GLY A 568 -16.20 11.89 -46.79
C GLY A 568 -16.19 13.33 -46.26
N LEU A 569 -16.07 13.54 -44.95
CA LEU A 569 -16.01 14.88 -44.34
C LEU A 569 -14.75 15.63 -44.78
N LYS A 570 -14.94 16.84 -45.32
CA LYS A 570 -13.85 17.80 -45.54
C LYS A 570 -13.63 18.60 -44.26
N VAL A 571 -12.38 18.89 -43.92
CA VAL A 571 -12.04 19.64 -42.70
C VAL A 571 -11.10 20.78 -43.05
N GLU A 572 -11.55 22.01 -42.79
CA GLU A 572 -10.73 23.22 -42.87
C GLU A 572 -10.38 23.67 -41.45
N LEU A 573 -9.11 23.54 -41.10
CA LEU A 573 -8.57 23.96 -39.81
C LEU A 573 -7.99 25.38 -39.92
N LEU A 574 -7.76 26.00 -38.76
CA LEU A 574 -7.19 27.34 -38.66
C LEU A 574 -7.98 28.36 -39.50
N VAL A 575 -9.30 28.28 -39.43
CA VAL A 575 -10.22 29.22 -40.09
C VAL A 575 -11.37 29.61 -39.18
N GLN A 576 -11.72 30.88 -39.16
CA GLN A 576 -12.87 31.38 -38.41
C GLN A 576 -13.89 32.07 -39.31
N PRO A 577 -15.19 31.95 -39.01
CA PRO A 577 -16.25 32.60 -39.78
C PRO A 577 -16.28 34.12 -39.52
N VAL A 578 -16.48 34.89 -40.59
CA VAL A 578 -16.61 36.35 -40.56
C VAL A 578 -18.05 36.78 -40.87
N ALA A 579 -18.70 36.15 -41.85
CA ALA A 579 -20.09 36.38 -42.20
C ALA A 579 -20.65 35.22 -43.03
N VAL A 580 -21.93 34.91 -42.88
CA VAL A 580 -22.69 34.11 -43.84
C VAL A 580 -23.15 35.05 -44.97
N VAL A 581 -22.97 34.62 -46.21
CA VAL A 581 -23.30 35.39 -47.40
C VAL A 581 -24.48 34.74 -48.10
N GLY A 582 -25.42 35.55 -48.59
CA GLY A 582 -26.62 35.07 -49.27
C GLY A 582 -27.13 36.02 -50.35
N GLU A 583 -27.92 35.46 -51.26
CA GLU A 583 -28.65 36.16 -52.30
C GLU A 583 -30.14 35.84 -52.16
N GLU A 584 -31.03 36.83 -52.37
CA GLU A 584 -32.49 36.65 -52.27
C GLU A 584 -32.96 35.99 -50.95
N GLY A 585 -32.25 36.22 -49.85
CA GLY A 585 -32.57 35.69 -48.52
C GLY A 585 -32.08 34.27 -48.24
N HIS A 586 -31.44 33.60 -49.21
CA HIS A 586 -30.91 32.25 -49.09
C HIS A 586 -29.38 32.24 -48.99
N VAL A 587 -28.82 31.30 -48.25
CA VAL A 587 -27.37 31.13 -48.11
C VAL A 587 -26.74 30.73 -49.46
N THR A 588 -25.63 31.39 -49.83
CA THR A 588 -24.82 31.05 -51.02
C THR A 588 -23.34 30.79 -50.67
N GLY A 589 -22.89 31.15 -49.45
CA GLY A 589 -21.56 30.80 -48.97
C GLY A 589 -21.23 31.30 -47.57
N LEU A 590 -20.05 30.91 -47.06
CA LEU A 590 -19.50 31.30 -45.76
C LEU A 590 -18.14 31.99 -45.92
N ARG A 591 -18.04 33.25 -45.47
CA ARG A 591 -16.80 34.04 -45.54
C ARG A 591 -15.94 33.70 -44.35
N LEU A 592 -14.74 33.21 -44.63
CA LEU A 592 -13.78 32.71 -43.67
C LEU A 592 -12.53 33.59 -43.66
N LEU A 593 -11.84 33.61 -42.52
CA LEU A 593 -10.54 34.22 -42.34
C LEU A 593 -9.57 33.17 -41.81
N ARG A 594 -8.33 33.13 -42.30
CA ARG A 594 -7.31 32.22 -41.76
C ARG A 594 -6.88 32.68 -40.37
N CYS A 595 -6.50 31.71 -39.55
CA CYS A 595 -6.00 31.92 -38.19
C CYS A 595 -4.58 31.37 -38.04
N GLU A 596 -3.81 31.96 -37.13
CA GLU A 596 -2.58 31.38 -36.56
C GLU A 596 -2.80 31.09 -35.08
N LEU A 597 -2.00 30.18 -34.51
CA LEU A 597 -2.11 29.84 -33.08
C LEU A 597 -1.22 30.76 -32.24
N GLY A 598 -1.84 31.49 -31.32
CA GLY A 598 -1.18 32.29 -30.30
C GLY A 598 -0.74 31.48 -29.08
N GLU A 599 -0.65 32.14 -27.93
CA GLU A 599 -0.36 31.51 -26.64
C GLU A 599 -1.56 30.68 -26.14
N PRO A 600 -1.35 29.66 -25.29
CA PRO A 600 -2.42 28.94 -24.60
C PRO A 600 -3.32 29.87 -23.76
N ASP A 601 -4.62 29.67 -23.84
CA ASP A 601 -5.62 30.27 -22.96
C ASP A 601 -5.68 29.57 -21.58
N ASP A 602 -6.54 30.04 -20.67
CA ASP A 602 -6.73 29.45 -19.32
C ASP A 602 -7.16 27.97 -19.34
N SER A 603 -7.66 27.47 -20.48
CA SER A 603 -7.99 26.05 -20.69
C SER A 603 -6.81 25.24 -21.25
N GLY A 604 -5.65 25.87 -21.43
CA GLY A 604 -4.45 25.28 -22.02
C GLY A 604 -4.48 25.16 -23.54
N ARG A 605 -5.56 25.62 -24.20
CA ARG A 605 -5.71 25.55 -25.66
C ARG A 605 -5.17 26.83 -26.29
N ARG A 606 -4.43 26.71 -27.38
CA ARG A 606 -3.85 27.87 -28.06
C ARG A 606 -4.93 28.80 -28.62
N GLU A 607 -4.79 30.10 -28.38
CA GLU A 607 -5.74 31.11 -28.85
C GLU A 607 -5.67 31.23 -30.38
N PRO A 608 -6.82 31.27 -31.09
CA PRO A 608 -6.82 31.47 -32.54
C PRO A 608 -6.74 32.97 -32.86
N LEU A 609 -5.64 33.39 -33.47
CA LEU A 609 -5.39 34.77 -33.87
C LEU A 609 -5.71 34.96 -35.37
N PRO A 610 -6.63 35.86 -35.74
CA PRO A 610 -6.93 36.13 -37.14
C PRO A 610 -5.73 36.67 -37.92
N VAL A 611 -5.55 36.20 -39.16
CA VAL A 611 -4.57 36.73 -40.11
C VAL A 611 -5.24 37.77 -41.00
N ASP A 612 -4.93 39.04 -40.79
CA ASP A 612 -5.51 40.15 -41.57
C ASP A 612 -5.25 40.00 -43.08
N GLY A 613 -6.28 40.23 -43.89
CA GLY A 613 -6.21 40.16 -45.36
C GLY A 613 -6.17 38.74 -45.96
N SER A 614 -6.47 37.71 -45.16
CA SER A 614 -6.52 36.30 -45.58
C SER A 614 -7.92 35.79 -45.89
N ASP A 615 -8.87 36.69 -46.18
CA ASP A 615 -10.27 36.32 -46.35
C ASP A 615 -10.51 35.51 -47.63
N PHE A 616 -11.35 34.50 -47.53
CA PHE A 616 -11.78 33.70 -48.68
C PHE A 616 -13.21 33.21 -48.51
N MET A 617 -13.79 32.75 -49.61
CA MET A 617 -15.19 32.33 -49.70
C MET A 617 -15.28 30.82 -49.85
N LEU A 618 -16.10 30.18 -49.03
CA LEU A 618 -16.48 28.78 -49.20
C LEU A 618 -17.94 28.71 -49.63
N ALA A 619 -18.23 28.11 -50.80
CA ALA A 619 -19.59 28.01 -51.34
C ALA A 619 -20.40 27.02 -50.52
N ALA A 620 -21.62 27.40 -50.12
CA ALA A 620 -22.50 26.62 -49.27
C ALA A 620 -23.95 27.03 -49.49
N ASP A 621 -24.88 26.09 -49.47
CA ASP A 621 -26.33 26.35 -49.44
C ASP A 621 -26.95 25.96 -48.08
N ALA A 622 -26.20 25.29 -47.22
CA ALA A 622 -26.53 25.03 -45.83
C ALA A 622 -25.37 25.36 -44.89
N VAL A 623 -25.63 26.07 -43.79
CA VAL A 623 -24.63 26.39 -42.76
C VAL A 623 -25.16 25.98 -41.39
N VAL A 624 -24.39 25.19 -40.64
CA VAL A 624 -24.76 24.70 -39.31
C VAL A 624 -23.86 25.30 -38.24
N LEU A 625 -24.45 25.99 -37.27
CA LEU A 625 -23.76 26.62 -36.15
C LEU A 625 -23.66 25.67 -34.95
N ALA A 626 -22.45 25.20 -34.62
CA ALA A 626 -22.14 24.27 -33.54
C ALA A 626 -21.13 24.85 -32.53
N VAL A 627 -21.50 25.97 -31.92
CA VAL A 627 -20.58 26.84 -31.13
C VAL A 627 -20.86 26.86 -29.62
N GLY A 628 -21.75 25.98 -29.13
CA GLY A 628 -22.11 25.91 -27.72
C GLY A 628 -23.61 25.72 -27.50
N GLN A 629 -23.99 25.50 -26.24
CA GLN A 629 -25.37 25.29 -25.81
C GLN A 629 -25.72 26.30 -24.72
N ALA A 630 -27.00 26.64 -24.61
CA ALA A 630 -27.52 27.60 -23.64
C ALA A 630 -28.77 27.09 -22.94
N LEU A 631 -29.02 27.63 -21.75
CA LEU A 631 -30.18 27.31 -20.93
C LEU A 631 -31.45 27.87 -21.58
N VAL A 632 -32.55 27.12 -21.48
CA VAL A 632 -33.90 27.58 -21.79
C VAL A 632 -34.51 28.03 -20.46
N GLU A 633 -34.73 29.33 -20.32
CA GLU A 633 -35.05 29.98 -19.04
C GLU A 633 -36.55 30.01 -18.70
N ASP A 634 -37.41 29.42 -19.55
CA ASP A 634 -38.88 29.39 -19.36
C ASP A 634 -39.27 28.99 -17.92
N PHE A 635 -38.55 28.02 -17.31
CA PHE A 635 -38.83 27.53 -15.96
C PHE A 635 -38.71 28.59 -14.84
N LEU A 636 -38.08 29.75 -15.11
CA LEU A 636 -38.02 30.89 -14.19
C LEU A 636 -39.39 31.57 -14.04
N GLU A 637 -40.27 31.44 -15.04
CA GLU A 637 -41.65 31.94 -14.96
C GLU A 637 -42.39 31.19 -13.84
N GLY A 638 -42.60 31.86 -12.70
CA GLY A 638 -43.21 31.24 -11.52
C GLY A 638 -42.25 30.42 -10.63
N CYS A 639 -40.94 30.73 -10.65
CA CYS A 639 -39.93 30.14 -9.77
C CYS A 639 -39.21 31.23 -8.96
N THR A 640 -39.79 31.67 -7.83
CA THR A 640 -39.27 32.84 -7.10
C THR A 640 -38.01 32.50 -6.30
N GLY A 641 -36.92 33.24 -6.49
CA GLY A 641 -35.71 33.07 -5.67
C GLY A 641 -34.73 32.02 -6.20
N VAL A 642 -34.83 31.60 -7.46
CA VAL A 642 -33.75 30.92 -8.19
C VAL A 642 -33.01 31.94 -9.06
N GLU A 643 -31.69 32.00 -8.91
CA GLU A 643 -30.82 32.90 -9.67
C GLU A 643 -30.10 32.15 -10.80
N VAL A 644 -29.90 32.81 -11.94
CA VAL A 644 -29.07 32.33 -13.05
C VAL A 644 -27.84 33.23 -13.15
N GLU A 645 -26.66 32.63 -13.19
CA GLU A 645 -25.37 33.29 -13.29
C GLU A 645 -24.59 32.68 -14.47
N HIS A 646 -24.07 33.52 -15.36
CA HIS A 646 -23.35 33.08 -16.58
C HIS A 646 -24.13 32.06 -17.43
N GLY A 647 -25.47 32.16 -17.47
CA GLY A 647 -26.33 31.27 -18.26
C GLY A 647 -26.56 29.89 -17.64
N GLN A 648 -26.23 29.68 -16.35
CA GLN A 648 -26.53 28.46 -15.58
C GLN A 648 -27.14 28.80 -14.21
N ILE A 649 -27.88 27.87 -13.62
CA ILE A 649 -28.54 28.01 -12.30
C ILE A 649 -27.47 28.08 -11.20
N ARG A 650 -27.53 29.11 -10.38
CA ARG A 650 -26.67 29.29 -9.22
C ARG A 650 -27.06 28.30 -8.12
N ILE A 651 -26.06 27.56 -7.62
CA ILE A 651 -26.22 26.60 -6.53
C ILE A 651 -25.15 26.77 -5.46
N ASP A 652 -25.47 26.32 -4.25
CA ASP A 652 -24.50 26.05 -3.20
C ASP A 652 -23.68 24.80 -3.56
N ARG A 653 -22.36 24.91 -3.53
CA ARG A 653 -21.47 23.84 -4.01
C ARG A 653 -21.41 22.63 -3.07
N GLU A 654 -21.77 22.76 -1.81
CA GLU A 654 -21.74 21.64 -0.86
C GLU A 654 -23.04 20.84 -0.87
N THR A 655 -24.16 21.53 -1.12
CA THR A 655 -25.51 20.99 -0.97
C THR A 655 -26.28 20.87 -2.27
N LEU A 656 -25.79 21.45 -3.38
CA LEU A 656 -26.51 21.58 -4.66
C LEU A 656 -27.85 22.33 -4.58
N MET A 657 -28.15 22.95 -3.45
CA MET A 657 -29.36 23.74 -3.25
C MET A 657 -29.23 25.07 -3.98
N THR A 658 -30.30 25.50 -4.64
CA THR A 658 -30.38 26.83 -5.23
C THR A 658 -30.54 27.90 -4.14
N THR A 659 -30.60 29.17 -4.53
CA THR A 659 -30.97 30.27 -3.63
C THR A 659 -32.41 30.14 -3.07
N ARG A 660 -33.25 29.27 -3.63
CA ARG A 660 -34.57 28.93 -3.09
C ARG A 660 -34.50 27.65 -2.24
N PRO A 661 -34.79 27.71 -0.93
CA PRO A 661 -34.86 26.53 -0.08
C PRO A 661 -35.84 25.47 -0.61
N GLY A 662 -35.43 24.20 -0.57
CA GLY A 662 -36.21 23.07 -1.10
C GLY A 662 -36.10 22.89 -2.63
N VAL A 663 -35.41 23.78 -3.34
CA VAL A 663 -35.11 23.64 -4.77
C VAL A 663 -33.61 23.40 -4.97
N PHE A 664 -33.29 22.36 -5.71
CA PHE A 664 -31.93 21.90 -6.03
C PHE A 664 -31.73 21.93 -7.53
N ALA A 665 -30.49 22.01 -8.01
CA ALA A 665 -30.21 21.92 -9.43
C ALA A 665 -28.92 21.13 -9.71
N GLY A 666 -28.84 20.52 -10.89
CA GLY A 666 -27.65 19.81 -11.34
C GLY A 666 -27.71 19.37 -12.80
N GLY A 667 -26.65 18.73 -13.26
CA GLY A 667 -26.41 18.55 -14.71
C GLY A 667 -26.01 19.87 -15.37
N ASP A 668 -26.08 19.94 -16.70
CA ASP A 668 -25.60 21.11 -17.45
C ASP A 668 -26.36 22.41 -17.14
N ALA A 669 -27.52 22.30 -16.49
CA ALA A 669 -28.30 23.46 -16.08
C ALA A 669 -27.69 24.22 -14.89
N ALA A 670 -26.78 23.62 -14.10
CA ALA A 670 -26.25 24.24 -12.89
C ALA A 670 -24.80 24.74 -13.05
N ALA A 671 -24.43 25.80 -12.31
CA ALA A 671 -23.17 26.54 -12.42
C ALA A 671 -21.94 25.80 -11.85
N THR A 672 -21.68 24.61 -12.40
CA THR A 672 -20.56 23.73 -12.06
C THR A 672 -19.71 23.33 -13.26
N GLY A 673 -20.01 23.89 -14.45
CA GLY A 673 -19.34 23.59 -15.72
C GLY A 673 -20.24 22.86 -16.71
N TYR A 674 -19.71 22.55 -17.89
CA TYR A 674 -20.32 21.67 -18.88
C TYR A 674 -20.01 20.22 -18.52
N TYR A 675 -21.02 19.36 -18.47
CA TYR A 675 -20.86 17.97 -18.08
C TYR A 675 -20.86 17.04 -19.29
N THR A 676 -20.00 16.02 -19.21
CA THR A 676 -20.15 14.81 -20.00
C THR A 676 -21.34 13.99 -19.48
N ALA A 677 -21.82 13.02 -20.26
CA ALA A 677 -22.95 12.18 -19.86
C ALA A 677 -22.78 11.54 -18.47
N ILE A 678 -21.57 11.02 -18.16
CA ILE A 678 -21.30 10.36 -16.87
C ILE A 678 -21.24 11.35 -15.71
N GLU A 679 -20.79 12.59 -15.94
CA GLU A 679 -20.78 13.63 -14.92
C GLU A 679 -22.19 14.17 -14.64
N ALA A 680 -23.06 14.21 -15.66
CA ALA A 680 -24.47 14.51 -15.49
C ALA A 680 -25.18 13.42 -14.65
N VAL A 681 -24.88 12.15 -14.89
CA VAL A 681 -25.32 11.04 -14.01
C VAL A 681 -24.82 11.26 -12.58
N ALA A 682 -23.54 11.59 -12.40
CA ALA A 682 -23.00 11.91 -11.08
C ALA A 682 -23.73 13.07 -10.42
N ALA A 683 -24.03 14.16 -11.15
CA ALA A 683 -24.81 15.27 -10.62
C ALA A 683 -26.20 14.82 -10.13
N GLY A 684 -26.88 13.94 -10.87
CA GLY A 684 -28.15 13.34 -10.45
C GLY A 684 -28.07 12.58 -9.12
N ARG A 685 -27.03 11.74 -8.94
CA ARG A 685 -26.80 11.02 -7.67
C ARG A 685 -26.57 11.97 -6.50
N ARG A 686 -25.73 12.99 -6.74
CA ARG A 686 -25.44 14.03 -5.74
C ARG A 686 -26.70 14.81 -5.37
N GLY A 687 -27.55 15.13 -6.36
CA GLY A 687 -28.85 15.75 -6.15
C GLY A 687 -29.79 14.91 -5.28
N ALA A 688 -29.86 13.59 -5.51
CA ALA A 688 -30.64 12.69 -4.68
C ALA A 688 -30.12 12.63 -3.22
N ALA A 689 -28.80 12.53 -3.03
CA ALA A 689 -28.18 12.54 -1.71
C ALA A 689 -28.43 13.88 -0.98
N ALA A 690 -28.30 15.00 -1.68
CA ALA A 690 -28.57 16.33 -1.15
C ALA A 690 -30.02 16.51 -0.70
N ILE A 691 -30.98 16.10 -1.55
CA ILE A 691 -32.41 16.14 -1.22
C ILE A 691 -32.71 15.24 -0.03
N HIS A 692 -32.16 14.02 0.00
CA HIS A 692 -32.33 13.11 1.13
C HIS A 692 -31.80 13.73 2.44
N ASN A 693 -30.58 14.26 2.45
CA ASN A 693 -30.00 14.92 3.62
C ASN A 693 -30.85 16.11 4.08
N HIS A 694 -31.32 16.92 3.14
CA HIS A 694 -32.19 18.07 3.44
C HIS A 694 -33.51 17.62 4.08
N LEU A 695 -34.19 16.63 3.50
CA LEU A 695 -35.47 16.13 4.00
C LEU A 695 -35.33 15.36 5.32
N ARG A 696 -34.15 14.86 5.66
CA ARG A 696 -33.87 14.20 6.95
C ARG A 696 -33.33 15.17 8.01
N GLY A 697 -32.84 16.35 7.60
CA GLY A 697 -32.26 17.35 8.52
C GLY A 697 -30.87 16.97 9.05
N GLU A 698 -30.25 15.93 8.50
CA GLU A 698 -28.94 15.40 8.92
C GLU A 698 -28.12 14.99 7.68
N ARG A 699 -26.80 15.04 7.79
CA ARG A 699 -25.88 14.61 6.72
C ARG A 699 -25.69 13.09 6.76
N LEU A 700 -26.65 12.37 6.21
CA LEU A 700 -26.66 10.90 6.19
C LEU A 700 -25.90 10.30 5.01
N LEU A 701 -25.90 10.97 3.86
CA LEU A 701 -25.23 10.53 2.64
C LEU A 701 -24.17 11.55 2.18
N PRO A 702 -23.03 11.11 1.62
CA PRO A 702 -22.07 12.03 1.02
C PRO A 702 -22.61 12.63 -0.29
N VAL A 703 -22.64 13.97 -0.37
CA VAL A 703 -22.96 14.69 -1.63
C VAL A 703 -21.76 14.74 -2.57
N TRP A 704 -20.55 14.60 -2.05
CA TRP A 704 -19.31 14.49 -2.83
C TRP A 704 -18.55 13.26 -2.37
N ALA A 705 -17.97 12.52 -3.31
CA ALA A 705 -17.12 11.38 -2.98
C ALA A 705 -15.88 11.86 -2.20
N ALA A 706 -15.40 11.04 -1.26
CA ALA A 706 -14.14 11.33 -0.59
C ALA A 706 -12.98 11.08 -1.56
N ASP A 707 -12.06 12.05 -1.69
CA ASP A 707 -10.82 11.89 -2.44
C ASP A 707 -9.92 10.89 -1.72
N GLY A 708 -9.96 9.63 -2.15
CA GLY A 708 -9.01 8.60 -1.73
C GLY A 708 -7.83 8.53 -2.69
N GLU A 709 -6.62 8.32 -2.17
CA GLU A 709 -5.45 8.06 -3.01
C GLU A 709 -5.69 6.78 -3.85
N ALA A 710 -5.43 6.89 -5.15
CA ALA A 710 -5.64 5.79 -6.08
C ALA A 710 -4.58 4.70 -5.85
N ALA A 711 -5.02 3.47 -5.60
CA ALA A 711 -4.12 2.33 -5.45
C ALA A 711 -3.39 2.05 -6.77
N ARG A 712 -2.06 1.94 -6.73
CA ARG A 712 -1.23 1.61 -7.90
C ARG A 712 -0.28 0.46 -7.58
N PRO A 713 0.01 -0.41 -8.55
CA PRO A 713 1.13 -1.34 -8.46
C PRO A 713 2.46 -0.58 -8.27
N SER A 714 3.40 -1.20 -7.57
CA SER A 714 4.76 -0.70 -7.43
C SER A 714 5.53 -0.76 -8.76
N ALA A 715 6.60 0.03 -8.88
CA ALA A 715 7.44 0.03 -10.08
C ALA A 715 8.02 -1.37 -10.40
N ALA A 716 8.31 -2.18 -9.38
CA ALA A 716 8.78 -3.55 -9.56
C ALA A 716 7.68 -4.49 -10.08
N GLU A 717 6.44 -4.33 -9.61
CA GLU A 717 5.29 -5.07 -10.14
C GLU A 717 5.04 -4.71 -11.60
N LEU A 718 5.07 -3.42 -11.96
CA LEU A 718 4.90 -2.97 -13.35
C LEU A 718 5.99 -3.50 -14.28
N ALA A 719 7.25 -3.50 -13.84
CA ALA A 719 8.37 -4.00 -14.64
C ALA A 719 8.30 -5.52 -14.93
N ALA A 720 7.53 -6.27 -14.14
CA ALA A 720 7.32 -7.71 -14.33
C ALA A 720 6.14 -8.03 -15.27
N VAL A 721 5.34 -7.04 -15.67
CA VAL A 721 4.20 -7.24 -16.58
C VAL A 721 4.68 -7.34 -18.02
N GLU A 722 4.24 -8.39 -18.72
CA GLU A 722 4.46 -8.50 -20.17
C GLU A 722 3.57 -7.54 -20.95
N GLY A 723 4.17 -6.83 -21.91
CA GLY A 723 3.45 -5.96 -22.83
C GLY A 723 2.54 -6.75 -23.78
N GLY A 724 1.41 -6.16 -24.14
CA GLY A 724 0.42 -6.70 -25.07
C GLY A 724 -0.31 -5.59 -25.83
N GLN A 725 -1.09 -5.96 -26.83
CA GLN A 725 -1.87 -5.03 -27.65
C GLN A 725 -3.33 -4.99 -27.18
N ARG A 726 -3.94 -3.80 -27.22
CA ARG A 726 -5.36 -3.63 -26.97
C ARG A 726 -6.17 -4.31 -28.08
N THR A 727 -7.23 -5.01 -27.70
CA THR A 727 -8.15 -5.61 -28.69
C THR A 727 -8.89 -4.50 -29.43
N PRO A 728 -8.74 -4.34 -30.76
CA PRO A 728 -9.39 -3.27 -31.49
C PRO A 728 -10.91 -3.47 -31.53
N MET A 729 -11.67 -2.36 -31.43
CA MET A 729 -13.12 -2.37 -31.63
C MET A 729 -13.41 -2.58 -33.11
N ALA A 730 -14.25 -3.56 -33.44
CA ALA A 730 -14.72 -3.73 -34.80
C ALA A 730 -15.68 -2.56 -35.16
N VAL A 731 -15.46 -1.95 -36.31
CA VAL A 731 -16.29 -0.86 -36.84
C VAL A 731 -16.88 -1.25 -38.18
N ALA A 732 -18.07 -0.74 -38.50
CA ALA A 732 -18.69 -0.93 -39.80
C ALA A 732 -17.87 -0.26 -40.92
N GLU A 733 -17.92 -0.84 -42.12
CA GLU A 733 -17.21 -0.33 -43.30
C GLU A 733 -17.69 1.07 -43.69
N PRO A 734 -16.80 1.97 -44.17
CA PRO A 734 -17.13 3.36 -44.47
C PRO A 734 -18.38 3.56 -45.34
N GLU A 735 -18.56 2.72 -46.37
CA GLU A 735 -19.73 2.78 -47.27
C GLU A 735 -21.03 2.48 -46.54
N SER A 736 -21.01 1.56 -45.57
CA SER A 736 -22.17 1.25 -44.74
C SER A 736 -22.45 2.38 -43.76
N ARG A 737 -21.42 2.89 -43.08
CA ARG A 737 -21.57 3.95 -42.06
C ARG A 737 -22.29 5.17 -42.61
N ARG A 738 -21.85 5.66 -43.77
CA ARG A 738 -22.41 6.87 -44.39
C ARG A 738 -23.81 6.69 -45.00
N ALA A 739 -24.27 5.45 -45.18
CA ALA A 739 -25.53 5.13 -45.86
C ALA A 739 -26.65 4.66 -44.90
N THR A 740 -26.32 4.30 -43.66
CA THR A 740 -27.31 3.83 -42.67
C THR A 740 -27.23 4.60 -41.35
N TRP A 741 -28.28 4.43 -40.55
CA TRP A 741 -28.38 4.96 -39.19
C TRP A 741 -28.07 3.87 -38.14
N ASP A 742 -27.50 2.74 -38.59
CA ASP A 742 -27.08 1.62 -37.73
C ASP A 742 -25.83 1.97 -36.93
N GLU A 743 -25.59 1.24 -35.83
CA GLU A 743 -24.42 1.47 -34.99
C GLU A 743 -23.10 1.30 -35.75
N VAL A 744 -22.21 2.28 -35.62
CA VAL A 744 -20.89 2.25 -36.25
C VAL A 744 -19.96 1.25 -35.58
N ASN A 745 -19.96 1.22 -34.25
CA ASN A 745 -19.14 0.29 -33.46
C ASN A 745 -19.91 -1.03 -33.29
N LEU A 746 -19.29 -2.17 -33.58
CA LEU A 746 -19.95 -3.49 -33.62
C LEU A 746 -19.85 -4.29 -32.30
N GLY A 747 -19.08 -3.81 -31.32
CA GLY A 747 -18.90 -4.48 -30.03
C GLY A 747 -17.87 -5.62 -30.05
N TYR A 748 -17.68 -6.27 -28.89
CA TYR A 748 -16.80 -7.44 -28.75
C TYR A 748 -17.60 -8.74 -28.76
N THR A 749 -16.96 -9.81 -29.23
CA THR A 749 -17.37 -11.17 -28.89
C THR A 749 -16.98 -11.51 -27.45
N ALA A 750 -17.55 -12.57 -26.88
CA ALA A 750 -17.21 -13.03 -25.53
C ALA A 750 -15.71 -13.31 -25.38
N ASP A 751 -15.10 -14.00 -26.36
CA ASP A 751 -13.67 -14.32 -26.33
C ASP A 751 -12.80 -13.06 -26.38
N GLN A 752 -13.16 -12.09 -27.22
CA GLN A 752 -12.47 -10.79 -27.29
C GLN A 752 -12.56 -10.04 -25.97
N ALA A 753 -13.76 -9.98 -25.38
CA ALA A 753 -13.98 -9.30 -24.11
C ALA A 753 -13.22 -9.96 -22.96
N MET A 754 -13.21 -11.29 -22.88
CA MET A 754 -12.47 -12.04 -21.86
C MET A 754 -10.95 -11.84 -22.02
N ALA A 755 -10.43 -11.91 -23.25
CA ALA A 755 -9.02 -11.69 -23.53
C ALA A 755 -8.57 -10.26 -23.17
N GLU A 756 -9.37 -9.26 -23.53
CA GLU A 756 -9.10 -7.86 -23.20
C GLU A 756 -9.19 -7.61 -21.69
N ALA A 757 -10.17 -8.20 -21.00
CA ALA A 757 -10.33 -8.07 -19.57
C ALA A 757 -9.18 -8.71 -18.78
N ALA A 758 -8.60 -9.81 -19.27
CA ALA A 758 -7.45 -10.48 -18.67
C ALA A 758 -6.17 -9.63 -18.65
N ARG A 759 -6.13 -8.50 -19.39
CA ARG A 759 -5.02 -7.54 -19.36
C ARG A 759 -5.04 -6.62 -18.11
N CYS A 760 -6.11 -6.65 -17.32
CA CYS A 760 -6.22 -5.85 -16.09
C CYS A 760 -5.08 -6.15 -15.11
N LEU A 761 -4.50 -5.10 -14.51
CA LEU A 761 -3.40 -5.22 -13.55
C LEU A 761 -3.85 -5.42 -12.09
N ASP A 762 -5.16 -5.47 -11.84
CA ASP A 762 -5.75 -5.55 -10.50
C ASP A 762 -5.11 -4.57 -9.50
N CYS A 763 -5.06 -3.28 -9.87
CA CYS A 763 -4.31 -2.24 -9.17
C CYS A 763 -4.61 -2.14 -7.66
N ALA A 764 -5.86 -2.42 -7.26
CA ALA A 764 -6.29 -2.41 -5.85
C ALA A 764 -6.22 -3.78 -5.15
N VAL A 765 -5.74 -4.83 -5.83
CA VAL A 765 -5.87 -6.26 -5.47
C VAL A 765 -7.34 -6.69 -5.40
N CYS A 766 -8.09 -6.26 -4.39
CA CYS A 766 -9.53 -6.42 -4.40
C CYS A 766 -10.15 -5.62 -5.56
N SER A 767 -10.99 -6.27 -6.37
CA SER A 767 -11.67 -5.62 -7.50
C SER A 767 -12.96 -4.89 -7.10
N ASP A 768 -13.32 -4.87 -5.81
CA ASP A 768 -14.58 -4.26 -5.33
C ASP A 768 -15.83 -4.78 -6.09
N CYS A 769 -15.86 -6.06 -6.48
CA CYS A 769 -16.98 -6.65 -7.23
C CYS A 769 -18.19 -7.02 -6.33
N GLY A 770 -17.99 -7.06 -5.02
CA GLY A 770 -19.01 -7.38 -4.01
C GLY A 770 -19.48 -8.85 -3.97
N SER A 771 -18.94 -9.76 -4.80
CA SER A 771 -19.41 -11.15 -4.82
C SER A 771 -19.19 -11.86 -3.48
N CYS A 772 -18.07 -11.60 -2.80
CA CYS A 772 -17.77 -12.16 -1.48
C CYS A 772 -18.78 -11.74 -0.39
N ALA A 773 -19.24 -10.49 -0.42
CA ALA A 773 -20.23 -9.99 0.54
C ALA A 773 -21.60 -10.61 0.29
N ARG A 774 -22.00 -10.79 -0.98
CA ARG A 774 -23.31 -11.37 -1.36
C ARG A 774 -23.48 -12.83 -0.94
N VAL A 775 -22.41 -13.62 -0.97
CA VAL A 775 -22.47 -15.04 -0.58
C VAL A 775 -22.19 -15.27 0.90
N CYS A 776 -21.79 -14.24 1.67
CA CYS A 776 -21.40 -14.42 3.06
C CYS A 776 -22.63 -14.72 3.95
N PRO A 777 -22.77 -15.93 4.53
CA PRO A 777 -23.96 -16.29 5.28
C PRO A 777 -24.09 -15.53 6.61
N SER A 778 -22.97 -15.04 7.16
CA SER A 778 -22.93 -14.28 8.40
C SER A 778 -22.83 -12.76 8.21
N ALA A 779 -22.88 -12.29 6.95
CA ALA A 779 -22.70 -10.87 6.61
C ALA A 779 -21.44 -10.25 7.27
N ALA A 780 -20.36 -11.02 7.34
CA ALA A 780 -19.14 -10.62 8.06
C ALA A 780 -18.23 -9.68 7.25
N ILE A 781 -18.45 -9.52 5.95
CA ILE A 781 -17.64 -8.59 5.12
C ILE A 781 -18.08 -7.15 5.43
N ASP A 782 -17.12 -6.31 5.83
CA ASP A 782 -17.35 -4.93 6.22
C ASP A 782 -16.34 -4.01 5.53
N TRP A 783 -16.81 -3.24 4.55
CA TRP A 783 -15.98 -2.36 3.73
C TRP A 783 -15.69 -1.01 4.38
N ASP A 784 -16.40 -0.69 5.48
CA ASP A 784 -16.29 0.58 6.19
C ASP A 784 -15.24 0.52 7.30
N GLN A 785 -14.62 -0.65 7.53
CA GLN A 785 -13.48 -0.77 8.43
C GLN A 785 -12.34 0.16 7.98
N THR A 786 -11.92 1.03 8.87
CA THR A 786 -10.76 1.90 8.69
C THR A 786 -9.59 1.44 9.55
N GLU A 787 -8.40 1.95 9.22
CA GLU A 787 -7.24 1.79 10.09
C GLU A 787 -7.50 2.43 11.46
N THR A 788 -7.06 1.78 12.53
CA THR A 788 -7.18 2.29 13.91
C THR A 788 -5.83 2.27 14.63
N VAL A 789 -5.72 3.09 15.66
CA VAL A 789 -4.50 3.22 16.48
C VAL A 789 -4.84 2.95 17.94
N GLU A 790 -3.99 2.18 18.61
CA GLU A 790 -4.12 1.81 20.02
C GLU A 790 -2.80 2.09 20.76
N ASP A 791 -2.85 2.85 21.86
CA ASP A 791 -1.70 3.08 22.73
C ASP A 791 -1.76 2.10 23.93
N ILE A 792 -0.70 1.31 24.13
CA ILE A 792 -0.55 0.38 25.25
C ILE A 792 0.70 0.68 26.08
N THR A 793 0.76 0.17 27.31
CA THR A 793 1.96 0.27 28.16
C THR A 793 2.43 -1.11 28.62
N VAL A 794 3.70 -1.44 28.36
CA VAL A 794 4.30 -2.73 28.68
C VAL A 794 5.63 -2.58 29.42
N GLY A 795 6.00 -3.56 30.23
CA GLY A 795 7.25 -3.54 30.97
C GLY A 795 8.46 -4.11 30.21
N ALA A 796 8.22 -5.00 29.26
CA ALA A 796 9.25 -5.64 28.45
C ALA A 796 8.83 -5.77 26.98
N VAL A 797 9.80 -5.86 26.08
CA VAL A 797 9.58 -6.10 24.64
C VAL A 797 10.44 -7.27 24.17
N ILE A 798 9.86 -8.20 23.42
CA ILE A 798 10.57 -9.30 22.75
C ILE A 798 10.37 -9.19 21.23
N LEU A 799 11.47 -8.99 20.50
CA LEU A 799 11.48 -8.90 19.05
C LEU A 799 11.70 -10.30 18.45
N ALA A 800 10.71 -10.82 17.73
CA ALA A 800 10.66 -12.16 17.15
C ALA A 800 10.16 -12.14 15.69
N THR A 801 10.52 -11.12 14.93
CA THR A 801 10.07 -10.85 13.54
C THR A 801 10.39 -11.93 12.51
N GLY A 802 11.23 -12.89 12.85
CA GLY A 802 11.59 -14.01 11.98
C GLY A 802 12.57 -13.63 10.88
N HIS A 803 12.39 -14.19 9.69
CA HIS A 803 13.28 -14.05 8.54
C HIS A 803 12.49 -14.11 7.23
N LYS A 804 13.15 -13.78 6.13
CA LYS A 804 12.72 -14.11 4.77
C LYS A 804 13.79 -14.95 4.06
N GLU A 805 13.38 -15.62 2.99
CA GLU A 805 14.29 -16.32 2.09
C GLU A 805 15.08 -15.29 1.26
N PHE A 806 16.35 -15.58 1.01
CA PHE A 806 17.20 -14.81 0.11
C PHE A 806 16.61 -14.80 -1.30
N ASP A 807 16.56 -13.63 -1.94
CA ASP A 807 16.13 -13.51 -3.32
C ASP A 807 17.16 -14.13 -4.28
N ALA A 808 16.87 -15.34 -4.74
CA ALA A 808 17.72 -16.10 -5.64
C ALA A 808 17.84 -15.48 -7.05
N ALA A 809 16.96 -14.55 -7.44
CA ALA A 809 17.05 -13.86 -8.73
C ALA A 809 18.32 -13.00 -8.84
N ARG A 810 18.89 -12.57 -7.70
CA ARG A 810 20.22 -11.92 -7.60
C ARG A 810 21.37 -12.79 -8.11
N LYS A 811 21.15 -14.10 -8.32
CA LYS A 811 22.12 -15.06 -8.86
C LYS A 811 21.76 -15.44 -10.29
N LEU A 812 21.84 -14.46 -11.19
CA LEU A 812 21.51 -14.60 -12.62
C LEU A 812 22.03 -15.90 -13.30
N PRO A 813 23.27 -16.38 -13.06
CA PRO A 813 23.76 -17.62 -13.68
C PRO A 813 23.02 -18.90 -13.24
N LEU A 814 22.22 -18.84 -12.17
CA LEU A 814 21.45 -19.98 -11.66
C LEU A 814 20.02 -20.03 -12.23
N GLY A 815 19.58 -19.01 -12.97
CA GLY A 815 18.34 -19.07 -13.74
C GLY A 815 17.03 -18.97 -12.93
N PHE A 816 17.08 -18.67 -11.63
CA PHE A 816 15.85 -18.48 -10.83
C PHE A 816 15.00 -17.32 -11.37
N GLY A 817 13.69 -17.54 -11.50
CA GLY A 817 12.75 -16.58 -12.12
C GLY A 817 12.81 -16.52 -13.65
N ARG A 818 13.79 -17.19 -14.28
CA ARG A 818 13.93 -17.27 -15.75
C ARG A 818 13.58 -18.66 -16.28
N PHE A 819 13.95 -19.71 -15.55
CA PHE A 819 13.70 -21.10 -15.92
C PHE A 819 12.64 -21.68 -14.98
N ALA A 820 11.55 -22.20 -15.54
CA ALA A 820 10.40 -22.67 -14.76
C ALA A 820 10.76 -23.82 -13.80
N ASN A 821 11.75 -24.65 -14.18
CA ASN A 821 12.19 -25.81 -13.41
C ASN A 821 13.32 -25.51 -12.40
N VAL A 822 13.62 -24.24 -12.15
CA VAL A 822 14.52 -23.81 -11.07
C VAL A 822 13.69 -23.26 -9.91
N LEU A 823 13.62 -24.03 -8.83
CA LEU A 823 12.83 -23.72 -7.63
C LEU A 823 13.71 -23.40 -6.42
N THR A 824 13.18 -22.74 -5.40
CA THR A 824 13.82 -22.70 -4.08
C THR A 824 13.42 -23.90 -3.23
N GLN A 825 14.17 -24.18 -2.16
CA GLN A 825 13.79 -25.20 -1.18
C GLN A 825 12.42 -24.91 -0.56
N SER A 826 12.06 -23.64 -0.43
CA SER A 826 10.81 -23.22 0.18
C SER A 826 9.61 -23.48 -0.73
N GLN A 827 9.76 -23.27 -2.04
CA GLN A 827 8.79 -23.70 -3.04
C GLN A 827 8.64 -25.23 -3.05
N VAL A 828 9.74 -25.98 -3.00
CA VAL A 828 9.70 -27.45 -2.91
C VAL A 828 9.04 -27.93 -1.62
N ALA A 829 9.23 -27.24 -0.49
CA ALA A 829 8.54 -27.56 0.75
C ALA A 829 7.02 -27.44 0.63
N ARG A 830 6.54 -26.48 -0.16
CA ARG A 830 5.12 -26.32 -0.46
C ARG A 830 4.61 -27.43 -1.37
N LEU A 831 5.32 -27.75 -2.45
CA LEU A 831 4.96 -28.86 -3.35
C LEU A 831 4.91 -30.21 -2.62
N LEU A 832 5.87 -30.48 -1.74
CA LEU A 832 5.93 -31.71 -0.94
C LEU A 832 4.96 -31.73 0.26
N SER A 833 4.19 -30.65 0.49
CA SER A 833 3.24 -30.57 1.59
C SER A 833 1.91 -31.20 1.19
N ALA A 834 1.32 -32.00 2.07
CA ALA A 834 -0.04 -32.52 1.86
C ALA A 834 -1.10 -31.41 1.81
N ALA A 835 -0.88 -30.30 2.52
CA ALA A 835 -1.68 -29.08 2.43
C ALA A 835 -1.07 -28.08 1.42
N GLY A 836 -0.25 -28.59 0.51
CA GLY A 836 0.41 -27.88 -0.58
C GLY A 836 -0.46 -27.82 -1.83
N PRO A 837 -0.08 -27.00 -2.81
CA PRO A 837 -0.82 -26.86 -4.05
C PRO A 837 -0.86 -28.11 -4.93
N THR A 838 0.07 -29.05 -4.74
CA THR A 838 0.14 -30.33 -5.46
C THR A 838 -0.15 -31.53 -4.56
N GLU A 839 -0.75 -31.30 -3.40
CA GLU A 839 -1.17 -32.35 -2.44
C GLU A 839 -0.04 -33.31 -2.02
N GLY A 840 1.22 -32.87 -2.10
CA GLY A 840 2.41 -33.63 -1.74
C GLY A 840 3.18 -34.21 -2.93
N GLU A 841 2.65 -34.12 -4.15
CA GLU A 841 3.35 -34.57 -5.36
C GLU A 841 4.38 -33.53 -5.84
N LEU A 842 5.63 -33.96 -6.02
CA LEU A 842 6.66 -33.11 -6.62
C LEU A 842 6.53 -33.10 -8.14
N LEU A 843 5.89 -32.07 -8.68
CA LEU A 843 5.69 -31.87 -10.11
C LEU A 843 6.55 -30.71 -10.64
N ARG A 844 7.04 -30.84 -11.86
CA ARG A 844 7.77 -29.77 -12.56
C ARG A 844 6.83 -28.63 -12.93
N PRO A 845 7.17 -27.36 -12.60
CA PRO A 845 6.33 -26.23 -12.98
C PRO A 845 6.17 -26.05 -14.49
N SER A 846 7.15 -26.47 -15.30
CA SER A 846 7.09 -26.27 -16.76
C SER A 846 6.02 -27.09 -17.46
N ASP A 847 5.75 -28.32 -16.99
CA ASP A 847 4.92 -29.29 -17.72
C ASP A 847 4.07 -30.21 -16.84
N GLY A 848 4.07 -30.00 -15.52
CA GLY A 848 3.28 -30.78 -14.57
C GLY A 848 3.71 -32.23 -14.41
N ARG A 849 4.87 -32.64 -14.92
CA ARG A 849 5.35 -34.03 -14.82
C ARG A 849 6.27 -34.26 -13.62
N PRO A 850 6.33 -35.48 -13.06
CA PRO A 850 7.31 -35.80 -12.01
C PRO A 850 8.76 -35.74 -12.54
N PRO A 851 9.71 -35.14 -11.80
CA PRO A 851 11.12 -35.13 -12.18
C PRO A 851 11.78 -36.49 -11.91
N ARG A 852 12.66 -36.97 -12.80
CA ARG A 852 13.46 -38.18 -12.59
C ARG A 852 14.84 -37.88 -12.01
N ARG A 853 15.42 -36.72 -12.33
CA ARG A 853 16.73 -36.27 -11.82
C ARG A 853 16.61 -34.89 -11.19
N VAL A 854 16.95 -34.78 -9.91
CA VAL A 854 16.86 -33.54 -9.13
C VAL A 854 18.25 -33.15 -8.60
N LEU A 855 18.65 -31.90 -8.82
CA LEU A 855 19.81 -31.30 -8.19
C LEU A 855 19.39 -30.33 -7.08
N MET A 856 19.95 -30.45 -5.89
CA MET A 856 19.82 -29.47 -4.82
C MET A 856 21.14 -28.73 -4.63
N LEU A 857 21.17 -27.43 -4.88
CA LEU A 857 22.36 -26.58 -4.78
C LEU A 857 22.41 -25.86 -3.43
N GLN A 858 23.49 -26.04 -2.69
CA GLN A 858 23.67 -25.42 -1.37
C GLN A 858 24.27 -24.02 -1.44
N CYS A 859 24.11 -23.28 -0.35
CA CYS A 859 24.75 -21.97 -0.11
C CYS A 859 24.35 -20.87 -1.12
N VAL A 860 23.15 -20.94 -1.71
CA VAL A 860 22.69 -19.90 -2.63
C VAL A 860 22.44 -18.61 -1.84
N GLY A 861 23.26 -17.58 -2.07
CA GLY A 861 23.18 -16.31 -1.35
C GLY A 861 23.73 -16.34 0.08
N SER A 862 24.43 -17.41 0.49
CA SER A 862 25.08 -17.55 1.80
C SER A 862 26.54 -17.93 1.65
N ARG A 863 27.39 -17.52 2.59
CA ARG A 863 28.85 -17.72 2.52
C ARG A 863 29.43 -17.19 1.21
N ASP A 864 28.93 -16.03 0.81
CA ASP A 864 29.20 -15.40 -0.47
C ASP A 864 29.55 -13.94 -0.25
N CYS A 865 30.83 -13.61 -0.41
CA CYS A 865 31.38 -12.27 -0.23
C CYS A 865 31.21 -11.38 -1.46
N THR A 866 30.50 -11.82 -2.49
CA THR A 866 30.14 -10.96 -3.63
C THR A 866 29.07 -9.95 -3.22
N GLY A 867 28.99 -8.82 -3.92
CA GLY A 867 27.96 -7.80 -3.65
C GLY A 867 26.51 -8.30 -3.85
N SER A 868 26.32 -9.46 -4.49
CA SER A 868 25.01 -10.09 -4.68
C SER A 868 24.71 -11.18 -3.65
N GLY A 869 25.57 -11.44 -2.65
CA GLY A 869 25.40 -12.50 -1.64
C GLY A 869 25.43 -12.00 -0.19
N ASN A 870 25.47 -12.94 0.76
CA ASN A 870 25.69 -12.67 2.17
C ASN A 870 26.86 -13.50 2.71
N GLU A 871 27.71 -12.91 3.54
CA GLU A 871 28.91 -13.58 4.09
C GLU A 871 28.59 -14.67 5.12
N HIS A 872 27.44 -14.59 5.80
CA HIS A 872 27.08 -15.54 6.85
C HIS A 872 26.59 -16.88 6.29
N CYS A 873 26.63 -17.92 7.15
CA CYS A 873 25.96 -19.18 6.88
C CYS A 873 24.52 -19.13 7.40
N SER A 874 23.58 -19.64 6.60
CA SER A 874 22.16 -19.68 6.95
C SER A 874 21.75 -20.84 7.86
N ALA A 875 22.71 -21.62 8.36
CA ALA A 875 22.60 -22.70 9.37
C ALA A 875 21.67 -23.89 9.07
N ILE A 876 20.58 -23.72 8.31
CA ILE A 876 19.53 -24.72 8.11
C ILE A 876 19.52 -25.34 6.70
N CYS A 877 20.07 -24.65 5.69
CA CYS A 877 19.94 -25.03 4.28
C CYS A 877 20.44 -26.44 3.97
N CYS A 878 21.53 -26.89 4.61
CA CYS A 878 22.05 -28.25 4.44
C CYS A 878 21.03 -29.32 4.86
N LEU A 879 20.44 -29.16 6.05
CA LEU A 879 19.50 -30.14 6.60
C LEU A 879 18.12 -30.03 5.97
N PHE A 880 17.75 -28.85 5.49
CA PHE A 880 16.50 -28.66 4.76
C PHE A 880 16.55 -29.37 3.40
N ALA A 881 17.67 -29.29 2.69
CA ALA A 881 17.88 -30.10 1.49
C ALA A 881 17.92 -31.60 1.79
N THR A 882 18.60 -32.02 2.87
CA THR A 882 18.61 -33.42 3.32
C THR A 882 17.19 -33.91 3.61
N LEU A 883 16.36 -33.07 4.23
CA LEU A 883 14.94 -33.37 4.46
C LEU A 883 14.19 -33.59 3.16
N HIS A 884 14.21 -32.63 2.24
CA HIS A 884 13.48 -32.78 0.98
C HIS A 884 14.03 -33.93 0.13
N ALA A 885 15.33 -34.18 0.14
CA ALA A 885 15.92 -35.34 -0.53
C ALA A 885 15.39 -36.66 0.05
N SER A 886 15.24 -36.74 1.38
CA SER A 886 14.63 -37.89 2.06
C SER A 886 13.16 -38.06 1.64
N LEU A 887 12.38 -36.98 1.64
CA LEU A 887 10.96 -37.01 1.29
C LEU A 887 10.75 -37.40 -0.18
N ILE A 888 11.55 -36.86 -1.10
CA ILE A 888 11.50 -37.24 -2.51
C ILE A 888 11.76 -38.74 -2.66
N LYS A 889 12.78 -39.28 -1.97
CA LYS A 889 13.08 -40.72 -1.99
C LYS A 889 12.00 -41.59 -1.33
N GLU A 890 11.22 -41.05 -0.39
CA GLU A 890 10.08 -41.76 0.20
C GLU A 890 8.87 -41.82 -0.73
N HIS A 891 8.59 -40.74 -1.46
CA HIS A 891 7.49 -40.69 -2.43
C HIS A 891 7.83 -41.52 -3.68
N ASP A 892 9.04 -41.36 -4.22
CA ASP A 892 9.54 -42.14 -5.35
C ASP A 892 11.03 -42.50 -5.18
N PRO A 893 11.33 -43.75 -4.80
CA PRO A 893 12.71 -44.24 -4.67
C PRO A 893 13.53 -44.17 -5.97
N GLY A 894 12.87 -44.15 -7.13
CA GLY A 894 13.48 -44.12 -8.46
C GLY A 894 14.09 -42.78 -8.85
N VAL A 895 13.72 -41.68 -8.18
CA VAL A 895 14.23 -40.34 -8.50
C VAL A 895 15.69 -40.21 -8.09
N GLU A 896 16.57 -39.82 -9.01
CA GLU A 896 17.98 -39.54 -8.72
C GLU A 896 18.12 -38.15 -8.09
N VAL A 897 18.42 -38.11 -6.78
CA VAL A 897 18.65 -36.84 -6.07
C VAL A 897 20.15 -36.63 -5.86
N THR A 898 20.66 -35.49 -6.33
CA THR A 898 22.03 -35.04 -6.07
C THR A 898 22.02 -33.78 -5.22
N VAL A 899 22.82 -33.72 -4.16
CA VAL A 899 23.04 -32.52 -3.35
C VAL A 899 24.44 -31.98 -3.61
N GLY A 900 24.54 -30.84 -4.30
CA GLY A 900 25.78 -30.12 -4.56
C GLY A 900 26.13 -29.18 -3.40
N TYR A 901 27.24 -29.43 -2.72
CA TYR A 901 27.60 -28.69 -1.49
C TYR A 901 29.07 -28.24 -1.44
N THR A 902 29.35 -27.24 -0.60
CA THR A 902 30.73 -26.85 -0.25
C THR A 902 31.19 -27.54 1.02
N ASP A 903 30.45 -27.33 2.11
CA ASP A 903 30.60 -28.09 3.36
C ASP A 903 29.19 -28.48 3.83
N LEU A 904 29.04 -29.72 4.28
CA LEU A 904 27.78 -30.19 4.84
C LEU A 904 27.76 -29.89 6.34
N ARG A 905 26.82 -29.04 6.78
CA ARG A 905 26.74 -28.59 8.18
C ARG A 905 25.57 -29.25 8.89
N ALA A 906 25.88 -30.26 9.70
CA ALA A 906 24.94 -31.03 10.51
C ALA A 906 25.28 -30.98 12.01
N PRO A 907 25.29 -29.80 12.67
CA PRO A 907 25.91 -29.63 14.00
C PRO A 907 25.03 -30.02 15.20
N GLY A 908 23.72 -30.25 15.00
CA GLY A 908 22.77 -30.51 16.08
C GLY A 908 22.64 -31.99 16.45
N LYS A 909 21.89 -32.27 17.51
CA LYS A 909 21.66 -33.65 17.97
C LYS A 909 21.01 -34.48 16.86
N ALA A 910 21.58 -35.63 16.55
CA ALA A 910 21.12 -36.56 15.51
C ALA A 910 21.16 -36.00 14.06
N HIS A 911 21.77 -34.83 13.82
CA HIS A 911 21.80 -34.23 12.47
C HIS A 911 22.75 -34.98 11.52
N GLU A 912 23.91 -35.40 12.01
CA GLU A 912 24.90 -36.17 11.22
C GLU A 912 24.35 -37.58 10.90
N GLU A 913 23.76 -38.24 11.90
CA GLU A 913 23.09 -39.52 11.75
C GLU A 913 21.94 -39.43 10.76
N TYR A 914 21.20 -38.32 10.78
CA TYR A 914 20.14 -38.07 9.82
C TYR A 914 20.68 -37.93 8.39
N TYR A 915 21.72 -37.12 8.20
CA TYR A 915 22.40 -37.01 6.92
C TYR A 915 22.84 -38.39 6.39
N ARG A 916 23.52 -39.20 7.22
CA ARG A 916 23.98 -40.54 6.83
C ARG A 916 22.83 -41.46 6.45
N ARG A 917 21.73 -41.45 7.22
CA ARG A 917 20.52 -42.20 6.91
C ARG A 917 19.95 -41.84 5.53
N VAL A 918 19.92 -40.56 5.19
CA VAL A 918 19.43 -40.10 3.87
C VAL A 918 20.42 -40.45 2.75
N GLN A 919 21.72 -40.41 3.03
CA GLN A 919 22.73 -40.88 2.09
C GLN A 919 22.58 -42.38 1.79
N GLU A 920 22.29 -43.20 2.79
CA GLU A 920 22.01 -44.65 2.64
C GLU A 920 20.78 -44.94 1.78
N LYS A 921 19.81 -44.00 1.69
CA LYS A 921 18.69 -44.06 0.74
C LYS A 921 19.09 -43.79 -0.73
N GLY A 922 20.39 -43.67 -1.02
CA GLY A 922 20.92 -43.48 -2.37
C GLY A 922 20.94 -42.02 -2.86
N VAL A 923 20.86 -41.04 -1.94
CA VAL A 923 21.05 -39.62 -2.28
C VAL A 923 22.53 -39.33 -2.50
N ARG A 924 22.88 -38.75 -3.66
CA ARG A 924 24.27 -38.46 -4.03
C ARG A 924 24.72 -37.11 -3.50
N TYR A 925 25.65 -37.09 -2.54
CA TYR A 925 26.25 -35.85 -2.05
C TYR A 925 27.55 -35.57 -2.79
N VAL A 926 27.60 -34.48 -3.57
CA VAL A 926 28.79 -34.09 -4.33
C VAL A 926 29.34 -32.79 -3.76
N ARG A 927 30.60 -32.83 -3.33
CA ARG A 927 31.28 -31.62 -2.89
C ARG A 927 31.69 -30.80 -4.12
N GLY A 928 30.79 -29.96 -4.60
CA GLY A 928 30.96 -29.30 -5.88
C GLY A 928 30.44 -27.88 -5.93
N ARG A 929 31.07 -27.11 -6.83
CA ARG A 929 30.68 -25.74 -7.17
C ARG A 929 29.97 -25.75 -8.50
N VAL A 930 28.81 -25.10 -8.55
CA VAL A 930 28.06 -24.90 -9.80
C VAL A 930 28.42 -23.53 -10.34
N GLY A 931 28.83 -23.50 -11.62
CA GLY A 931 29.16 -22.24 -12.30
C GLY A 931 27.94 -21.59 -12.95
N GLU A 932 27.13 -22.40 -13.64
CA GLU A 932 26.05 -21.93 -14.51
C GLU A 932 25.00 -23.04 -14.69
N ILE A 933 23.75 -22.63 -14.88
CA ILE A 933 22.61 -23.46 -15.28
C ILE A 933 22.08 -22.92 -16.62
N GLN A 934 21.82 -23.81 -17.57
CA GLN A 934 21.23 -23.49 -18.86
C GLN A 934 19.96 -24.33 -19.07
N GLU A 935 18.90 -23.70 -19.58
CA GLU A 935 17.66 -24.39 -19.94
C GLU A 935 17.72 -24.88 -21.39
N GLU A 936 17.32 -26.12 -21.59
CA GLU A 936 17.24 -26.79 -22.88
C GLU A 936 15.83 -26.59 -23.48
N ALA A 937 15.68 -26.81 -24.79
CA ALA A 937 14.40 -26.63 -25.47
C ALA A 937 13.27 -27.56 -24.95
N ASP A 938 13.62 -28.67 -24.28
CA ASP A 938 12.67 -29.59 -23.65
C ASP A 938 12.37 -29.25 -22.18
N GLY A 939 12.88 -28.12 -21.68
CA GLY A 939 12.73 -27.67 -20.29
C GLY A 939 13.66 -28.37 -19.29
N SER A 940 14.53 -29.29 -19.74
CA SER A 940 15.59 -29.85 -18.88
C SER A 940 16.71 -28.83 -18.64
N LEU A 941 17.48 -29.04 -17.57
CA LEU A 941 18.47 -28.09 -17.08
C LEU A 941 19.87 -28.71 -17.16
N THR A 942 20.73 -28.16 -18.02
CA THR A 942 22.15 -28.53 -18.08
C THR A 942 22.92 -27.73 -17.04
N VAL A 943 23.61 -28.43 -16.14
CA VAL A 943 24.33 -27.84 -15.00
C VAL A 943 25.83 -28.08 -15.14
N ARG A 944 26.61 -27.00 -15.09
CA ARG A 944 28.08 -27.04 -15.04
C ARG A 944 28.57 -27.19 -13.61
N LEU A 945 29.08 -28.37 -13.27
CA LEU A 945 29.52 -28.73 -11.93
C LEU A 945 31.01 -29.08 -11.90
N GLU A 946 31.73 -28.53 -10.93
CA GLU A 946 33.09 -28.99 -10.58
C GLU A 946 33.04 -29.81 -9.30
N ASN A 947 33.50 -31.07 -9.34
CA ASN A 947 33.77 -31.85 -8.13
C ASN A 947 35.11 -31.41 -7.54
N THR A 948 35.03 -30.64 -6.45
CA THR A 948 36.21 -30.03 -5.82
C THR A 948 37.12 -31.04 -5.10
N MET A 949 36.66 -32.28 -4.87
CA MET A 949 37.50 -33.33 -4.30
C MET A 949 38.43 -33.98 -5.34
N THR A 950 38.03 -33.98 -6.61
CA THR A 950 38.77 -34.62 -7.70
C THR A 950 39.30 -33.62 -8.74
N GLY A 951 38.80 -32.38 -8.75
CA GLY A 951 39.06 -31.38 -9.78
C GLY A 951 38.33 -31.66 -11.11
N ALA A 952 37.49 -32.70 -11.17
CA ALA A 952 36.76 -33.06 -12.37
C ALA A 952 35.61 -32.08 -12.64
N LYS A 953 35.51 -31.59 -13.87
CA LYS A 953 34.40 -30.76 -14.35
C LYS A 953 33.45 -31.63 -15.18
N SER A 954 32.15 -31.51 -14.94
CA SER A 954 31.11 -32.21 -15.68
C SER A 954 29.98 -31.26 -16.08
N GLU A 955 29.31 -31.61 -17.18
CA GLU A 955 28.01 -31.06 -17.55
C GLU A 955 26.99 -32.18 -17.37
N GLU A 956 26.03 -31.98 -16.49
CA GLU A 956 25.01 -32.97 -16.14
C GLU A 956 23.61 -32.39 -16.35
N ARG A 957 22.71 -33.17 -16.95
CA ARG A 957 21.31 -32.79 -17.17
C ARG A 957 20.40 -33.17 -16.00
N TYR A 958 19.56 -32.26 -15.57
CA TYR A 958 18.56 -32.46 -14.52
C TYR A 958 17.17 -32.06 -15.00
N ASP A 959 16.14 -32.68 -14.43
CA ASP A 959 14.75 -32.33 -14.73
C ASP A 959 14.25 -31.19 -13.83
N LEU A 960 14.86 -31.04 -12.65
CA LEU A 960 14.55 -30.01 -11.67
C LEU A 960 15.81 -29.60 -10.91
N VAL A 961 16.03 -28.29 -10.73
CA VAL A 961 17.07 -27.76 -9.85
C VAL A 961 16.44 -27.01 -8.69
N VAL A 962 16.89 -27.30 -7.47
CA VAL A 962 16.40 -26.72 -6.23
C VAL A 962 17.51 -25.91 -5.56
N LEU A 963 17.30 -24.61 -5.45
CA LEU A 963 18.22 -23.67 -4.84
C LEU A 963 17.97 -23.60 -3.33
N SER A 964 18.99 -23.95 -2.55
CA SER A 964 18.94 -23.80 -1.09
C SER A 964 19.34 -22.38 -0.73
N ALA A 965 18.40 -21.46 -0.97
CA ALA A 965 18.53 -20.04 -0.70
C ALA A 965 18.78 -19.77 0.79
N GLY A 966 19.60 -18.77 1.06
CA GLY A 966 19.93 -18.31 2.40
C GLY A 966 18.76 -17.65 3.12
N LEU A 967 19.00 -17.24 4.37
CA LEU A 967 18.06 -16.45 5.16
C LEU A 967 18.58 -15.02 5.33
N GLU A 968 17.66 -14.07 5.19
CA GLU A 968 17.85 -12.65 5.48
C GLU A 968 16.81 -12.22 6.53
N ALA A 969 17.01 -11.08 7.18
CA ALA A 969 16.02 -10.56 8.10
C ALA A 969 14.67 -10.29 7.39
N SER A 970 13.56 -10.58 8.08
CA SER A 970 12.21 -10.38 7.56
C SER A 970 11.99 -8.92 7.16
N ASP A 971 11.15 -8.68 6.16
CA ASP A 971 10.73 -7.33 5.77
C ASP A 971 10.18 -6.60 7.01
N GLY A 972 10.62 -5.36 7.25
CA GLY A 972 10.29 -4.59 8.45
C GLY A 972 11.15 -4.84 9.70
N THR A 973 12.07 -5.83 9.71
CA THR A 973 12.96 -6.06 10.88
C THR A 973 13.85 -4.84 11.17
N ARG A 974 14.35 -4.16 10.13
CA ARG A 974 15.16 -2.95 10.29
C ARG A 974 14.33 -1.76 10.79
N GLU A 975 13.09 -1.64 10.31
CA GLU A 975 12.16 -0.59 10.73
C GLU A 975 11.82 -0.73 12.21
N ILE A 976 11.39 -1.92 12.65
CA ILE A 976 11.10 -2.14 14.08
C ILE A 976 12.36 -2.03 14.94
N ALA A 977 13.53 -2.39 14.43
CA ALA A 977 14.78 -2.17 15.15
C ALA A 977 15.06 -0.67 15.37
N GLY A 978 14.77 0.15 14.35
CA GLY A 978 14.81 1.61 14.45
C GLY A 978 13.82 2.16 15.48
N VAL A 979 12.55 1.75 15.40
CA VAL A 979 11.48 2.12 16.34
C VAL A 979 11.83 1.69 17.78
N ALA A 980 12.38 0.48 17.95
CA ALA A 980 12.82 -0.04 19.23
C ALA A 980 14.14 0.59 19.72
N GLY A 981 14.89 1.30 18.88
CA GLY A 981 16.21 1.84 19.23
C GLY A 981 17.26 0.75 19.49
N VAL A 982 17.22 -0.35 18.74
CA VAL A 982 18.19 -1.46 18.81
C VAL A 982 19.00 -1.57 17.53
N GLN A 983 20.16 -2.24 17.60
CA GLN A 983 21.07 -2.33 16.45
C GLN A 983 20.82 -3.58 15.61
N THR A 984 21.06 -3.47 14.30
CA THR A 984 21.07 -4.61 13.36
C THR A 984 22.46 -4.87 12.78
N GLY A 985 22.73 -6.11 12.37
CA GLY A 985 23.90 -6.48 11.57
C GLY A 985 23.71 -6.22 10.07
N ALA A 986 24.75 -6.53 9.26
CA ALA A 986 24.75 -6.29 7.80
C ALA A 986 23.58 -6.98 7.07
N ALA A 987 23.30 -8.24 7.40
CA ALA A 987 22.18 -9.01 6.87
C ALA A 987 20.80 -8.62 7.46
N GLY A 988 20.73 -7.52 8.22
CA GLY A 988 19.50 -6.96 8.79
C GLY A 988 19.01 -7.60 10.09
N PHE A 989 19.64 -8.68 10.56
CA PHE A 989 19.27 -9.33 11.82
C PHE A 989 19.56 -8.45 13.03
N ILE A 990 18.73 -8.55 14.07
CA ILE A 990 18.88 -7.79 15.32
C ILE A 990 20.09 -8.33 16.08
N ARG A 991 20.97 -7.41 16.49
CA ARG A 991 22.21 -7.74 17.20
C ARG A 991 21.91 -7.94 18.68
N GLU A 992 22.33 -9.07 19.23
CA GLU A 992 22.32 -9.32 20.66
C GLU A 992 23.34 -8.43 21.40
N PHE A 993 23.18 -8.30 22.72
CA PHE A 993 24.09 -7.55 23.57
C PHE A 993 25.47 -8.20 23.60
N HIS A 994 25.51 -9.52 23.81
CA HIS A 994 26.75 -10.28 23.80
C HIS A 994 26.51 -11.75 23.42
N PRO A 995 27.26 -12.32 22.46
CA PRO A 995 26.98 -13.65 21.89
C PRO A 995 26.89 -14.82 22.89
N LYS A 996 27.60 -14.71 24.04
CA LYS A 996 27.66 -15.76 25.08
C LYS A 996 26.95 -15.41 26.39
N LEU A 997 27.31 -14.28 27.01
CA LEU A 997 26.74 -13.89 28.31
C LEU A 997 25.28 -13.45 28.25
N ARG A 998 24.87 -12.77 27.18
CA ARG A 998 23.53 -12.18 27.04
C ARG A 998 23.04 -12.34 25.59
N PRO A 999 22.83 -13.59 25.13
CA PRO A 999 22.54 -13.91 23.73
C PRO A 999 21.12 -13.54 23.28
N VAL A 1000 20.27 -13.11 24.20
CA VAL A 1000 18.87 -12.73 23.95
C VAL A 1000 18.55 -11.31 24.38
N ASP A 1001 19.43 -10.65 25.13
CA ASP A 1001 19.26 -9.25 25.49
C ASP A 1001 19.72 -8.38 24.31
N THR A 1002 19.15 -7.19 24.14
CA THR A 1002 19.62 -6.19 23.16
C THR A 1002 20.44 -5.09 23.84
N GLN A 1003 20.86 -4.07 23.08
CA GLN A 1003 21.56 -2.91 23.63
C GLN A 1003 20.65 -2.02 24.49
N ARG A 1004 19.32 -2.09 24.30
CA ARG A 1004 18.33 -1.39 25.11
C ARG A 1004 17.83 -2.33 26.20
N ALA A 1005 18.00 -1.94 27.47
CA ALA A 1005 17.52 -2.73 28.59
C ALA A 1005 15.99 -2.94 28.50
N GLY A 1006 15.48 -4.07 28.99
CA GLY A 1006 14.06 -4.43 28.87
C GLY A 1006 13.60 -4.85 27.47
N MET A 1007 14.49 -4.79 26.48
CA MET A 1007 14.24 -5.29 25.12
C MET A 1007 15.09 -6.52 24.83
N PHE A 1008 14.43 -7.56 24.34
CA PHE A 1008 15.01 -8.86 24.05
C PHE A 1008 14.76 -9.26 22.60
N VAL A 1009 15.52 -10.23 22.11
CA VAL A 1009 15.38 -10.78 20.76
C VAL A 1009 15.29 -12.31 20.82
N ALA A 1010 14.43 -12.89 19.98
CA ALA A 1010 14.22 -14.32 19.92
C ALA A 1010 14.07 -14.84 18.48
N GLY A 1011 14.44 -16.11 18.29
CA GLY A 1011 14.26 -16.80 17.02
C GLY A 1011 15.15 -16.26 15.90
N THR A 1012 14.66 -16.39 14.68
CA THR A 1012 15.43 -16.00 13.49
C THR A 1012 15.58 -14.49 13.30
N ALA A 1013 14.89 -13.67 14.10
CA ALA A 1013 15.11 -12.21 14.13
C ALA A 1013 16.55 -11.84 14.55
N GLN A 1014 17.19 -12.65 15.40
CA GLN A 1014 18.59 -12.46 15.81
C GLN A 1014 19.59 -13.04 14.80
N GLY A 1015 19.17 -13.99 13.97
CA GLY A 1015 20.05 -14.65 13.00
C GLY A 1015 19.60 -16.08 12.65
N PRO A 1016 20.15 -16.68 11.58
CA PRO A 1016 19.73 -17.99 11.09
C PRO A 1016 19.95 -19.11 12.12
N LYS A 1017 18.90 -19.92 12.36
CA LYS A 1017 18.92 -21.02 13.33
C LYS A 1017 17.77 -22.00 13.10
N SER A 1018 17.83 -23.17 13.74
CA SER A 1018 16.80 -24.21 13.66
C SER A 1018 15.54 -23.86 14.49
N ILE A 1019 14.47 -24.65 14.31
CA ILE A 1019 13.24 -24.52 15.12
C ILE A 1019 13.53 -24.79 16.61
N PRO A 1020 14.21 -25.88 17.01
CA PRO A 1020 14.56 -26.11 18.42
C PRO A 1020 15.38 -24.97 19.03
N ASP A 1021 16.36 -24.44 18.31
CA ASP A 1021 17.18 -23.31 18.79
C ASP A 1021 16.33 -22.04 18.95
N SER A 1022 15.38 -21.82 18.03
CA SER A 1022 14.45 -20.69 18.10
C SER A 1022 13.54 -20.78 19.32
N ILE A 1023 13.02 -21.98 19.64
CA ILE A 1023 12.20 -22.24 20.83
C ILE A 1023 13.05 -22.04 22.10
N ALA A 1024 14.27 -22.58 22.14
CA ALA A 1024 15.17 -22.41 23.28
C ALA A 1024 15.52 -20.93 23.52
N GLN A 1025 15.77 -20.17 22.45
CA GLN A 1025 16.05 -18.74 22.54
C GLN A 1025 14.83 -17.94 23.01
N ALA A 1026 13.63 -18.29 22.54
CA ALA A 1026 12.38 -17.67 22.99
C ALA A 1026 12.14 -17.88 24.49
N LYS A 1027 12.33 -19.11 24.99
CA LYS A 1027 12.26 -19.41 26.42
C LYS A 1027 13.29 -18.62 27.22
N ALA A 1028 14.52 -18.48 26.70
CA ALA A 1028 15.54 -17.65 27.34
C ALA A 1028 15.15 -16.17 27.38
N ALA A 1029 14.62 -15.61 26.28
CA ALA A 1029 14.14 -14.22 26.23
C ALA A 1029 12.99 -13.98 27.22
N ALA A 1030 12.00 -14.89 27.26
CA ALA A 1030 10.92 -14.87 28.23
C ALA A 1030 11.48 -14.93 29.66
N ALA A 1031 12.41 -15.84 29.97
CA ALA A 1031 13.01 -15.94 31.29
C ALA A 1031 13.75 -14.66 31.74
N ARG A 1032 14.42 -13.98 30.81
CA ARG A 1032 15.07 -12.69 31.10
C ARG A 1032 14.04 -11.59 31.37
N ALA A 1033 12.97 -11.52 30.59
CA ALA A 1033 11.86 -10.60 30.82
C ALA A 1033 11.15 -10.89 32.16
N MET A 1034 10.85 -12.15 32.46
CA MET A 1034 10.26 -12.59 33.73
C MET A 1034 11.14 -12.19 34.92
N SER A 1035 12.43 -12.46 34.85
CA SER A 1035 13.39 -12.10 35.90
C SER A 1035 13.36 -10.60 36.17
N MET A 1036 13.31 -9.77 35.13
CA MET A 1036 13.19 -8.32 35.27
C MET A 1036 11.86 -7.93 35.94
N LEU A 1037 10.73 -8.41 35.40
CA LEU A 1037 9.39 -8.00 35.82
C LEU A 1037 8.95 -8.58 37.17
N SER A 1038 9.60 -9.66 37.65
CA SER A 1038 9.26 -10.33 38.92
C SER A 1038 9.47 -9.46 40.16
N THR A 1039 10.35 -8.47 40.09
CA THR A 1039 10.71 -7.60 41.22
C THR A 1039 9.63 -6.54 41.51
N GLY A 1040 8.74 -6.26 40.56
CA GLY A 1040 7.70 -5.21 40.64
C GLY A 1040 8.24 -3.77 40.62
N PHE A 1041 9.51 -3.56 40.95
CA PHE A 1041 10.22 -2.30 40.81
C PHE A 1041 11.72 -2.53 40.58
N ALA A 1042 12.33 -1.67 39.76
CA ALA A 1042 13.78 -1.62 39.59
C ALA A 1042 14.36 -0.46 40.41
N MET A 1043 15.51 -0.69 41.05
CA MET A 1043 16.29 0.35 41.72
C MET A 1043 17.51 0.69 40.87
N THR A 1044 17.45 1.80 40.14
CA THR A 1044 18.53 2.25 39.24
C THR A 1044 19.24 3.47 39.82
N PRO A 1045 20.58 3.61 39.66
CA PRO A 1045 21.26 4.88 39.93
C PRO A 1045 20.60 6.02 39.15
N ALA A 1046 20.29 7.11 39.81
CA ALA A 1046 19.68 8.28 39.20
C ALA A 1046 20.76 9.12 38.50
N GLN A 1047 21.24 8.65 37.36
CA GLN A 1047 22.05 9.43 36.43
C GLN A 1047 21.16 10.44 35.71
N VAL A 1048 20.72 11.46 36.44
CA VAL A 1048 19.83 12.52 35.95
C VAL A 1048 20.57 13.83 35.86
N ALA A 1049 20.12 14.69 34.95
CA ALA A 1049 20.59 16.05 34.92
C ALA A 1049 20.01 16.85 36.10
N SER A 1050 20.75 17.83 36.58
CA SER A 1050 20.31 18.78 37.61
C SER A 1050 20.82 20.18 37.28
N SER A 1051 20.09 21.21 37.71
CA SER A 1051 20.49 22.60 37.52
C SER A 1051 21.01 23.17 38.84
N ASP A 1052 22.16 23.82 38.81
CA ASP A 1052 22.62 24.71 39.87
C ASP A 1052 21.82 26.02 39.80
N LEU A 1053 21.15 26.35 40.90
CA LEU A 1053 20.28 27.52 40.99
C LEU A 1053 21.04 28.85 41.04
N GLU A 1054 22.30 28.84 41.48
CA GLU A 1054 23.12 30.05 41.58
C GLU A 1054 23.72 30.43 40.22
N LEU A 1055 23.93 29.44 39.35
CA LEU A 1055 24.49 29.62 37.99
C LEU A 1055 23.42 29.71 36.90
N CYS A 1056 22.20 29.26 37.17
CA CYS A 1056 21.12 29.25 36.20
C CYS A 1056 20.63 30.66 35.90
N VAL A 1057 20.70 31.08 34.64
CA VAL A 1057 20.19 32.37 34.15
C VAL A 1057 18.82 32.25 33.46
N ALA A 1058 18.16 31.09 33.59
CA ALA A 1058 16.85 30.80 33.01
C ALA A 1058 16.73 31.10 31.50
N CYS A 1059 17.76 30.80 30.71
CA CYS A 1059 17.78 31.10 29.27
C CYS A 1059 16.88 30.20 28.41
N GLY A 1060 16.35 29.09 28.96
CA GLY A 1060 15.47 28.16 28.25
C GLY A 1060 16.15 27.16 27.31
N VAL A 1061 17.45 27.31 27.02
CA VAL A 1061 18.18 26.42 26.07
C VAL A 1061 18.04 24.95 26.44
N CYS A 1062 18.22 24.60 27.71
CA CYS A 1062 18.12 23.23 28.21
C CYS A 1062 16.71 22.63 28.11
N GLU A 1063 15.66 23.46 28.14
CA GLU A 1063 14.27 23.02 27.94
C GLU A 1063 14.03 22.66 26.48
N THR A 1064 14.45 23.53 25.55
CA THR A 1064 14.36 23.26 24.10
C THR A 1064 15.23 22.07 23.67
N ALA A 1065 16.42 21.92 24.26
CA ALA A 1065 17.36 20.86 23.90
C ALA A 1065 16.97 19.47 24.44
N CYS A 1066 16.02 19.36 25.38
CA CYS A 1066 15.67 18.09 26.00
C CYS A 1066 14.70 17.27 25.12
N PRO A 1067 15.11 16.13 24.54
CA PRO A 1067 14.23 15.36 23.65
C PRO A 1067 13.05 14.69 24.37
N GLN A 1068 13.10 14.60 25.69
CA GLN A 1068 12.10 13.91 26.51
C GLN A 1068 11.19 14.88 27.26
N GLY A 1069 11.39 16.20 27.11
CA GLY A 1069 10.64 17.21 27.85
C GLY A 1069 10.82 17.11 29.37
N ALA A 1070 11.96 16.60 29.83
CA ALA A 1070 12.25 16.41 31.25
C ALA A 1070 12.64 17.72 31.97
N VAL A 1071 13.04 18.75 31.23
CA VAL A 1071 13.45 20.04 31.77
C VAL A 1071 12.30 21.02 31.56
N ARG A 1072 11.95 21.78 32.60
CA ARG A 1072 10.98 22.88 32.52
C ARG A 1072 11.53 24.16 33.12
N LEU A 1073 11.19 25.28 32.52
CA LEU A 1073 11.50 26.59 33.09
C LEU A 1073 10.45 27.02 34.11
N THR A 1074 10.87 27.45 35.30
CA THR A 1074 9.97 28.05 36.29
C THR A 1074 9.73 29.53 35.97
N ALA A 1075 8.54 30.06 36.29
CA ALA A 1075 8.16 31.45 36.02
C ALA A 1075 8.24 32.32 37.29
N GLY A 1076 8.58 33.61 37.13
CA GLY A 1076 8.58 34.62 38.20
C GLY A 1076 9.98 35.10 38.62
N ALA A 1077 10.03 35.87 39.72
CA ALA A 1077 11.30 36.30 40.31
C ALA A 1077 12.06 35.07 40.87
N GLY A 1078 13.26 34.82 40.36
CA GLY A 1078 14.01 33.58 40.66
C GLY A 1078 13.73 32.43 39.69
N ALA A 1079 13.28 32.71 38.47
CA ALA A 1079 13.16 31.73 37.39
C ALA A 1079 14.46 30.92 37.23
N HIS A 1080 14.31 29.61 37.09
CA HIS A 1080 15.40 28.65 36.89
C HIS A 1080 14.87 27.39 36.22
N SER A 1081 15.79 26.63 35.63
CA SER A 1081 15.48 25.33 35.04
C SER A 1081 15.32 24.26 36.12
N VAL A 1082 14.22 23.53 36.08
CA VAL A 1082 13.97 22.39 36.95
C VAL A 1082 13.95 21.14 36.09
N VAL A 1083 14.67 20.11 36.52
CA VAL A 1083 14.65 18.79 35.87
C VAL A 1083 13.70 17.91 36.65
N ASP A 1084 12.73 17.32 35.96
CA ASP A 1084 11.95 16.22 36.51
C ASP A 1084 12.80 14.94 36.45
N PRO A 1085 13.31 14.46 37.60
CA PRO A 1085 14.11 13.25 37.64
C PRO A 1085 13.28 12.02 37.25
N SER A 1086 11.95 12.15 37.18
CA SER A 1086 11.04 11.09 36.78
C SER A 1086 11.07 10.81 35.27
N ILE A 1087 11.32 11.86 34.47
CA ILE A 1087 11.33 11.85 33.01
C ILE A 1087 12.76 11.80 32.45
N CYS A 1088 13.72 12.42 33.15
CA CYS A 1088 15.11 12.52 32.69
C CYS A 1088 15.74 11.15 32.43
N ARG A 1089 16.41 11.01 31.28
CA ARG A 1089 17.07 9.77 30.83
C ARG A 1089 18.60 9.82 30.90
N GLY A 1090 19.16 10.90 31.43
CA GLY A 1090 20.61 11.03 31.59
C GLY A 1090 21.41 11.12 30.29
N CYS A 1091 20.82 11.61 29.19
CA CYS A 1091 21.52 11.73 27.91
C CYS A 1091 22.61 12.81 27.89
N GLY A 1092 22.60 13.74 28.85
CA GLY A 1092 23.59 14.81 28.97
C GLY A 1092 23.45 15.98 27.98
N ILE A 1093 22.54 15.90 26.99
CA ILE A 1093 22.37 16.95 25.95
C ILE A 1093 22.13 18.32 26.58
N CYS A 1094 21.18 18.40 27.52
CA CYS A 1094 20.88 19.66 28.21
C CYS A 1094 22.03 20.22 29.07
N ALA A 1095 22.95 19.37 29.54
CA ALA A 1095 24.16 19.80 30.25
C ALA A 1095 25.19 20.35 29.24
N ALA A 1096 25.43 19.62 28.15
CA ALA A 1096 26.35 20.02 27.10
C ALA A 1096 25.97 21.35 26.41
N GLU A 1097 24.67 21.60 26.24
CA GLU A 1097 24.15 22.83 25.62
C GLU A 1097 24.04 24.01 26.61
N CYS A 1098 24.31 23.81 27.90
CA CYS A 1098 24.12 24.86 28.90
C CYS A 1098 25.25 25.91 28.82
N PRO A 1099 24.96 27.17 28.44
CA PRO A 1099 26.01 28.15 28.20
C PRO A 1099 26.70 28.63 29.49
N THR A 1100 26.06 28.46 30.65
CA THR A 1100 26.61 28.87 31.94
C THR A 1100 27.23 27.72 32.73
N GLY A 1101 27.13 26.47 32.24
CA GLY A 1101 27.51 25.28 32.98
C GLY A 1101 26.58 24.96 34.18
N ALA A 1102 25.44 25.66 34.31
CA ALA A 1102 24.50 25.42 35.41
C ALA A 1102 23.88 24.02 35.37
N MET A 1103 23.67 23.45 34.18
CA MET A 1103 23.15 22.09 34.03
C MET A 1103 24.30 21.09 34.06
N GLN A 1104 24.22 20.12 34.97
CA GLN A 1104 25.22 19.06 35.13
C GLN A 1104 24.55 17.69 35.08
N LEU A 1105 25.24 16.68 34.51
CA LEU A 1105 24.79 15.29 34.49
C LEU A 1105 25.44 14.51 35.64
N GLY A 1106 24.63 13.86 36.48
CA GLY A 1106 25.15 13.03 37.58
C GLY A 1106 26.06 11.90 37.08
N GLY A 1107 27.28 11.84 37.59
CA GLY A 1107 28.31 10.84 37.22
C GLY A 1107 28.97 11.09 35.85
N PHE A 1108 28.74 12.25 35.26
CA PHE A 1108 29.46 12.80 34.10
C PHE A 1108 29.44 14.34 34.16
N SER A 1109 29.78 14.91 35.32
CA SER A 1109 29.89 16.36 35.46
C SER A 1109 31.03 16.94 34.62
N ASP A 1110 31.01 18.24 34.34
CA ASP A 1110 32.09 18.90 33.60
C ASP A 1110 33.44 18.73 34.32
N ALA A 1111 33.45 18.77 35.65
CA ALA A 1111 34.65 18.53 36.44
C ALA A 1111 35.21 17.11 36.24
N GLU A 1112 34.34 16.09 36.20
CA GLU A 1112 34.73 14.71 35.90
C GLU A 1112 35.31 14.57 34.50
N LEU A 1113 34.63 15.12 33.49
CA LEU A 1113 35.04 15.01 32.07
C LEU A 1113 36.33 15.77 31.78
N ILE A 1114 36.48 16.99 32.33
CA ILE A 1114 37.70 17.79 32.18
C ILE A 1114 38.87 17.11 32.88
N ALA A 1115 38.67 16.55 34.08
CA ALA A 1115 39.70 15.81 34.78
C ALA A 1115 40.15 14.57 34.01
N GLU A 1116 39.22 13.80 33.42
CA GLU A 1116 39.56 12.65 32.57
C GLU A 1116 40.35 13.07 31.32
N ALA A 1117 39.93 14.16 30.66
CA ALA A 1117 40.51 14.62 29.40
C ALA A 1117 41.88 15.30 29.53
N THR A 1118 42.16 15.94 30.66
CA THR A 1118 43.40 16.71 30.89
C THR A 1118 44.45 15.94 31.70
N ALA A 1119 44.13 14.72 32.15
CA ALA A 1119 45.07 13.86 32.85
C ALA A 1119 46.27 13.49 31.95
N SER A 1120 47.47 13.77 32.43
CA SER A 1120 48.75 13.53 31.73
C SER A 1120 49.64 12.55 32.45
#